data_AF-A0A7X7N909-F1
#
_entry.id   AF-A0A7X7N909-F1
#
_cell.length_a   1.000
_cell.length_b   1.000
_cell.length_c   1.000
_cell.angle_alpha   90.00
_cell.angle_beta   90.00
_cell.angle_gamma   90.00
#
_symmetry.space_group_name_H-M   'P 1'
#
loop_
_entity.id
_entity.type
_entity.pdbx_description
1 polymer ?
#
loop_
_entity_poly.entity_id
_entity_poly.type
_entity_poly.pdbx_seq_one_letter_code
_entity_poly.pdbx_strand_id
1 'polypeptide(L)'
;MMTDNIASAQSTRGFDIASLCAAMDDLNASDLFLSAGRKPTARIAGIVRNLDAPVLAESDFQAFFKNHLPPKAWNDFLEKRDWDLGANVGKAGRFRLNCSFQRGNPTMAIRRIPSGNIDAKKLLISDQVLKFAEEPRGLILITGATGSGKSTTLAALLNHINKKFNKHIVTIEDPIEFVHNDICAVIDQREIGTDTNDYPTALKYVVRQNPDVIILGEMRDPETTQIAINAALTGHLVAATMHTVDARQSIERILNLLPEDQRDQVAQDLSMTLKAIVAQRLIPAKDGERRVPAFEILKVIPLARKVIARQDIEAIDEIIKGGSQGGLQSFNRDILRLYQNDLIDLDNALAAASNKDEFVLLAQGMETGIDTFRNYSADPDSGISIKKLLRDAIRYGASDLILTKGSPPVIRLDGRIRPLDMPTLTPVDTQKLLFSVLSFTQRAVFEEQREIDFALSVKGIDGENDEREFRFRVNGFFQKGAVAAALRIIPSHIPSTEEIGLPPAVASLYNRRQGLVLFVGPTGSGKSTSMAALIDKINSTRPCHIITIEDPIEFVHDHKQAIIEQREINSDTMSFQNALKYVLRQDPDVILVGEMRDPETIATVLTAAETGHLVFATLHTNDVMQSVDRIIDVFPSERQGQIRSQLAACLEAIVSQRLILRKDQSKGRVAAFEILLGTHAIKALIRDKKTHQIAAMMETSAKDGMITMERALRNLFEQGEITREELLSNCPQAAFSLLQ
;
A
#
# COMPACT_ATOMS: atom_id res chain seq x y z
N MET A 1 -23.82 56.42 3.03
CA MET A 1 -23.18 57.56 3.73
C MET A 1 -21.82 57.12 4.24
N MET A 2 -20.79 57.15 3.40
CA MET A 2 -19.37 56.97 3.76
C MET A 2 -18.55 57.29 2.49
N THR A 3 -18.59 58.54 2.06
CA THR A 3 -17.79 59.04 0.91
C THR A 3 -17.11 60.39 1.17
N ASP A 4 -17.28 61.01 2.34
CA ASP A 4 -16.81 62.39 2.57
C ASP A 4 -15.96 62.53 3.84
N ASN A 5 -14.82 61.82 3.94
CA ASN A 5 -13.90 62.06 5.06
C ASN A 5 -12.41 61.83 4.78
N ILE A 6 -11.92 62.18 3.58
CA ILE A 6 -10.47 62.22 3.29
C ILE A 6 -10.10 63.47 2.46
N ALA A 7 -10.60 64.65 2.83
CA ALA A 7 -10.32 65.89 2.10
C ALA A 7 -9.65 67.01 2.92
N SER A 8 -9.14 66.75 4.14
CA SER A 8 -8.56 67.83 4.96
C SER A 8 -7.29 67.45 5.74
N ALA A 9 -6.33 66.81 5.08
CA ALA A 9 -4.97 66.63 5.60
C ALA A 9 -3.91 66.73 4.49
N GLN A 10 -3.97 67.78 3.67
CA GLN A 10 -2.91 68.13 2.72
C GLN A 10 -2.11 69.34 3.23
N SER A 11 -1.05 69.05 3.98
CA SER A 11 0.15 69.89 4.02
C SER A 11 1.37 69.03 4.38
N THR A 12 2.24 68.79 3.39
CA THR A 12 3.64 68.34 3.56
C THR A 12 3.90 67.17 4.52
N ARG A 13 3.48 65.94 4.15
CA ARG A 13 4.23 64.72 4.50
C ARG A 13 4.90 64.19 3.23
N GLY A 14 6.20 63.92 3.33
CA GLY A 14 7.05 63.52 2.21
C GLY A 14 6.45 62.36 1.42
N PHE A 15 6.17 62.62 0.14
CA PHE A 15 5.79 61.59 -0.81
C PHE A 15 7.07 60.87 -1.23
N ASP A 16 7.19 59.58 -0.90
CA ASP A 16 8.28 58.71 -1.35
C ASP A 16 7.77 57.28 -1.67
N ILE A 17 8.58 56.49 -2.37
CA ILE A 17 8.21 55.11 -2.73
C ILE A 17 7.94 54.25 -1.48
N ALA A 18 8.62 54.52 -0.35
CA ALA A 18 8.41 53.80 0.89
C ALA A 18 7.00 54.02 1.48
N SER A 19 6.46 55.23 1.34
CA SER A 19 5.08 55.55 1.73
C SER A 19 4.05 54.81 0.88
N LEU A 20 4.34 54.60 -0.42
CA LEU A 20 3.50 53.76 -1.30
C LEU A 20 3.52 52.30 -0.86
N CYS A 21 4.70 51.78 -0.51
CA CYS A 21 4.82 50.42 0.05
C CYS A 21 4.01 50.26 1.34
N ALA A 22 4.06 51.26 2.24
CA ALA A 22 3.29 51.25 3.49
C ALA A 22 1.77 51.27 3.23
N ALA A 23 1.31 52.00 2.22
CA ALA A 23 -0.10 52.11 1.87
C ALA A 23 -0.66 50.86 1.16
N MET A 24 0.18 49.89 0.75
CA MET A 24 -0.29 48.67 0.08
C MET A 24 -1.29 47.88 0.93
N ASP A 25 -1.05 47.77 2.23
CA ASP A 25 -1.90 47.01 3.15
C ASP A 25 -3.28 47.70 3.31
N ASP A 26 -3.30 49.03 3.47
CA ASP A 26 -4.54 49.82 3.56
C ASP A 26 -5.37 49.78 2.26
N LEU A 27 -4.69 49.69 1.12
CA LEU A 27 -5.31 49.61 -0.21
C LEU A 27 -5.68 48.17 -0.62
N ASN A 28 -5.32 47.17 0.18
CA ASN A 28 -5.42 45.75 -0.15
C ASN A 28 -4.80 45.43 -1.54
N ALA A 29 -3.63 46.01 -1.80
CA ALA A 29 -2.91 45.89 -3.06
C ALA A 29 -1.93 44.71 -3.04
N SER A 30 -1.96 43.86 -4.08
CA SER A 30 -1.03 42.71 -4.20
C SER A 30 0.33 43.11 -4.76
N ASP A 31 0.35 44.06 -5.69
CA ASP A 31 1.54 44.51 -6.41
C ASP A 31 1.46 46.02 -6.65
N LEU A 32 2.59 46.72 -6.56
CA LEU A 32 2.78 48.07 -7.09
C LEU A 32 3.61 48.01 -8.38
N PHE A 33 3.26 48.81 -9.37
CA PHE A 33 4.06 49.00 -10.58
C PHE A 33 4.42 50.48 -10.70
N LEU A 34 5.72 50.73 -10.67
CA LEU A 34 6.32 52.05 -10.65
C LEU A 34 7.17 52.23 -11.90
N SER A 35 7.08 53.39 -12.54
CA SER A 35 7.88 53.74 -13.71
C SER A 35 8.14 55.24 -13.69
N ALA A 36 9.40 55.64 -13.85
CA ALA A 36 9.73 57.05 -13.97
C ALA A 36 9.01 57.67 -15.18
N GLY A 37 8.38 58.82 -14.98
CA GLY A 37 7.52 59.49 -15.94
C GLY A 37 6.05 59.03 -15.93
N ARG A 38 5.63 58.14 -15.02
CA ARG A 38 4.24 57.72 -14.86
C ARG A 38 3.73 57.86 -13.42
N LYS A 39 2.40 57.90 -13.28
CA LYS A 39 1.77 57.77 -11.96
C LYS A 39 1.98 56.33 -11.42
N PRO A 40 2.20 56.16 -10.11
CA PRO A 40 2.20 54.86 -9.48
C PRO A 40 0.90 54.10 -9.77
N THR A 41 1.02 52.81 -10.03
CA THR A 41 -0.14 51.92 -10.22
C THR A 41 -0.09 50.76 -9.22
N ALA A 42 -1.25 50.27 -8.84
CA ALA A 42 -1.39 49.12 -7.95
C ALA A 42 -2.36 48.09 -8.51
N ARG A 43 -2.12 46.81 -8.24
CA ARG A 43 -3.10 45.74 -8.47
C ARG A 43 -3.94 45.56 -7.21
N ILE A 44 -5.23 45.91 -7.29
CA ILE A 44 -6.20 45.80 -6.20
C ILE A 44 -7.32 44.88 -6.68
N ALA A 45 -7.54 43.77 -5.96
CA ALA A 45 -8.49 42.72 -6.34
C ALA A 45 -8.30 42.26 -7.81
N GLY A 46 -7.04 42.04 -8.23
CA GLY A 46 -6.69 41.58 -9.57
C GLY A 46 -6.66 42.65 -10.67
N ILE A 47 -7.22 43.84 -10.42
CA ILE A 47 -7.34 44.92 -11.41
C ILE A 47 -6.24 45.97 -11.18
N VAL A 48 -5.55 46.37 -12.25
CA VAL A 48 -4.52 47.44 -12.19
C VAL A 48 -5.20 48.81 -12.21
N ARG A 49 -4.89 49.65 -11.21
CA ARG A 49 -5.45 51.01 -11.05
C ARG A 49 -4.33 52.02 -10.79
N ASN A 50 -4.51 53.25 -11.30
CA ASN A 50 -3.63 54.37 -10.94
C ASN A 50 -3.90 54.77 -9.49
N LEU A 51 -2.84 55.01 -8.72
CA LEU A 51 -2.94 55.57 -7.38
C LEU A 51 -3.04 57.10 -7.47
N ASP A 52 -3.67 57.70 -6.46
CA ASP A 52 -3.70 59.15 -6.31
C ASP A 52 -2.37 59.66 -5.74
N ALA A 53 -1.38 59.72 -6.62
CA ALA A 53 -0.01 60.08 -6.33
C ALA A 53 0.60 60.89 -7.49
N PRO A 54 1.58 61.78 -7.22
CA PRO A 54 2.30 62.49 -8.28
C PRO A 54 3.09 61.52 -9.17
N VAL A 55 3.45 62.01 -10.37
CA VAL A 55 4.27 61.28 -11.34
C VAL A 55 5.67 61.07 -10.76
N LEU A 56 6.18 59.84 -10.83
CA LEU A 56 7.50 59.50 -10.30
C LEU A 56 8.61 60.05 -11.20
N ALA A 57 9.67 60.58 -10.60
CA ALA A 57 10.92 60.93 -11.26
C ALA A 57 11.99 59.86 -11.00
N GLU A 58 13.06 59.85 -11.80
CA GLU A 58 14.21 58.97 -11.56
C GLU A 58 14.86 59.19 -10.18
N SER A 59 14.84 60.44 -9.69
CA SER A 59 15.33 60.78 -8.35
C SER A 59 14.59 60.04 -7.24
N ASP A 60 13.32 59.68 -7.43
CA ASP A 60 12.53 58.95 -6.43
C ASP A 60 13.02 57.50 -6.31
N PHE A 61 13.41 56.88 -7.43
CA PHE A 61 14.02 55.55 -7.44
C PHE A 61 15.41 55.59 -6.81
N GLN A 62 16.23 56.58 -7.14
CA GLN A 62 17.55 56.77 -6.54
C GLN A 62 17.46 56.94 -5.01
N ALA A 63 16.52 57.76 -4.55
CA ALA A 63 16.27 57.97 -3.12
C ALA A 63 15.82 56.67 -2.44
N PHE A 64 14.91 55.92 -3.05
CA PHE A 64 14.44 54.64 -2.52
C PHE A 64 15.58 53.63 -2.39
N PHE A 65 16.39 53.45 -3.44
CA PHE A 65 17.54 52.54 -3.43
C PHE A 65 18.56 52.95 -2.36
N LYS A 66 18.89 54.24 -2.27
CA LYS A 66 19.86 54.75 -1.29
C LYS A 66 19.40 54.53 0.15
N ASN A 67 18.10 54.66 0.42
CA ASN A 67 17.56 54.63 1.77
C ASN A 67 17.18 53.22 2.25
N HIS A 68 16.88 52.29 1.34
CA HIS A 68 16.32 50.97 1.68
C HIS A 68 17.11 49.77 1.15
N LEU A 69 18.12 49.99 0.32
CA LEU A 69 18.96 48.93 -0.25
C LEU A 69 20.44 49.15 0.07
N PRO A 70 21.31 48.14 -0.11
CA PRO A 70 22.74 48.27 0.14
C PRO A 70 23.38 49.45 -0.64
N PRO A 71 24.44 50.10 -0.12
CA PRO A 71 25.00 51.34 -0.68
C PRO A 71 25.44 51.30 -2.17
N LYS A 72 25.60 50.12 -2.76
CA LYS A 72 25.96 49.92 -4.17
C LYS A 72 24.80 49.54 -5.09
N ALA A 73 23.62 49.26 -4.52
CA ALA A 73 22.49 48.68 -5.25
C ALA A 73 22.07 49.52 -6.46
N TRP A 74 22.09 50.86 -6.36
CA TRP A 74 21.73 51.70 -7.51
C TRP A 74 22.71 51.52 -8.68
N ASN A 75 24.01 51.46 -8.40
CA ASN A 75 25.03 51.27 -9.43
C ASN A 75 24.93 49.86 -10.03
N ASP A 76 24.73 48.84 -9.19
CA ASP A 76 24.56 47.47 -9.63
C ASP A 76 23.32 47.31 -10.52
N PHE A 77 22.23 48.01 -10.21
CA PHE A 77 21.03 48.06 -11.04
C PHE A 77 21.29 48.75 -12.39
N LEU A 78 22.01 49.88 -12.40
CA LEU A 78 22.39 50.56 -13.64
C LEU A 78 23.25 49.69 -14.56
N GLU A 79 24.10 48.83 -13.98
CA GLU A 79 24.96 47.91 -14.71
C GLU A 79 24.18 46.67 -15.21
N LYS A 80 23.45 45.99 -14.31
CA LYS A 80 22.74 44.73 -14.61
C LYS A 80 21.49 44.92 -15.47
N ARG A 81 20.88 46.11 -15.45
CA ARG A 81 19.62 46.49 -16.13
C ARG A 81 18.36 45.78 -15.65
N ASP A 82 18.45 44.50 -15.33
CA ASP A 82 17.37 43.69 -14.75
C ASP A 82 17.85 43.11 -13.41
N TRP A 83 17.02 43.21 -12.37
CA TRP A 83 17.38 42.71 -11.05
C TRP A 83 16.16 42.36 -10.19
N ASP A 84 16.17 41.17 -9.61
CA ASP A 84 15.18 40.70 -8.64
C ASP A 84 15.83 40.57 -7.26
N LEU A 85 15.22 41.12 -6.21
CA LEU A 85 15.77 41.11 -4.85
C LEU A 85 14.71 41.31 -3.77
N GLY A 86 15.01 40.88 -2.54
CA GLY A 86 14.23 41.19 -1.35
C GLY A 86 14.69 42.48 -0.66
N ALA A 87 13.76 43.26 -0.11
CA ALA A 87 14.07 44.50 0.61
C ALA A 87 13.17 44.71 1.81
N ASN A 88 13.76 45.14 2.94
CA ASN A 88 13.02 45.61 4.11
C ASN A 88 12.81 47.13 4.02
N VAL A 89 11.55 47.55 3.87
CA VAL A 89 11.18 48.96 3.71
C VAL A 89 10.67 49.50 5.06
N GLY A 90 11.60 49.77 5.99
CA GLY A 90 11.29 50.34 7.31
C GLY A 90 10.16 49.57 8.05
N LYS A 91 9.17 50.31 8.57
CA LYS A 91 7.97 49.71 9.21
C LYS A 91 6.97 49.14 8.21
N ALA A 92 7.09 49.47 6.92
CA ALA A 92 6.21 48.91 5.92
C ALA A 92 6.41 47.41 5.83
N GLY A 93 7.59 46.84 6.12
CA GLY A 93 7.87 45.39 6.15
C GLY A 93 8.71 44.92 4.95
N ARG A 94 8.70 43.62 4.65
CA ARG A 94 9.51 43.04 3.55
C ARG A 94 8.75 43.05 2.22
N PHE A 95 9.48 43.28 1.13
CA PHE A 95 8.96 43.31 -0.24
C PHE A 95 9.93 42.64 -1.21
N ARG A 96 9.41 42.02 -2.27
CA ARG A 96 10.17 41.58 -3.43
C ARG A 96 10.13 42.68 -4.49
N LEU A 97 11.29 43.05 -5.00
CA LEU A 97 11.48 44.10 -5.98
C LEU A 97 11.97 43.47 -7.28
N ASN A 98 11.20 43.60 -8.35
CA ASN A 98 11.65 43.29 -9.70
C ASN A 98 11.91 44.62 -10.42
N CYS A 99 13.18 44.95 -10.61
CA CYS A 99 13.67 46.21 -11.16
C CYS A 99 14.11 45.98 -12.61
N SER A 100 13.70 46.86 -13.52
CA SER A 100 14.06 46.81 -14.94
C SER A 100 14.05 48.18 -15.59
N PHE A 101 14.50 48.30 -16.85
CA PHE A 101 14.41 49.53 -17.63
C PHE A 101 13.36 49.44 -18.74
N GLN A 102 12.50 50.47 -18.87
CA GLN A 102 11.56 50.59 -19.97
C GLN A 102 11.76 51.92 -20.70
N ARG A 103 12.15 51.85 -21.99
CA ARG A 103 12.45 53.02 -22.84
C ARG A 103 13.45 53.99 -22.19
N GLY A 104 14.47 53.44 -21.53
CA GLY A 104 15.51 54.23 -20.85
C GLY A 104 15.14 54.73 -19.45
N ASN A 105 13.91 54.52 -18.99
CA ASN A 105 13.48 54.91 -17.64
C ASN A 105 13.52 53.71 -16.69
N PRO A 106 13.93 53.90 -15.41
CA PRO A 106 13.84 52.86 -14.41
C PRO A 106 12.37 52.52 -14.10
N THR A 107 12.13 51.24 -13.91
CA THR A 107 10.83 50.68 -13.56
C THR A 107 11.00 49.63 -12.47
N MET A 108 9.99 49.49 -11.62
CA MET A 108 10.02 48.56 -10.50
C MET A 108 8.62 48.00 -10.24
N ALA A 109 8.51 46.68 -10.22
CA ALA A 109 7.36 45.97 -9.69
C ALA A 109 7.66 45.54 -8.24
N ILE A 110 6.84 45.98 -7.30
CA ILE A 110 6.98 45.69 -5.88
C ILE A 110 5.86 44.73 -5.47
N ARG A 111 6.23 43.60 -4.88
CA ARG A 111 5.27 42.66 -4.27
C ARG A 111 5.48 42.60 -2.77
N ARG A 112 4.38 42.65 -2.02
CA ARG A 112 4.38 42.44 -0.57
C ARG A 112 4.82 41.02 -0.24
N ILE A 113 5.88 40.86 0.57
CA ILE A 113 6.25 39.55 1.11
C ILE A 113 5.46 39.33 2.41
N PRO A 114 4.66 38.26 2.51
CA PRO A 114 3.96 37.94 3.74
C PRO A 114 4.94 37.71 4.90
N SER A 115 4.61 38.24 6.07
CA SER A 115 5.32 37.95 7.31
C SER A 115 4.38 37.29 8.31
N GLY A 116 4.90 36.35 9.10
CA GLY A 116 4.16 35.76 10.22
C GLY A 116 3.70 34.32 10.01
N ASN A 117 2.74 33.92 10.85
CA ASN A 117 2.48 32.53 11.17
C ASN A 117 1.57 31.86 10.12
N ILE A 118 2.15 31.10 9.19
CA ILE A 118 1.40 30.40 8.14
C ILE A 118 0.50 29.31 8.74
N ASP A 119 -0.80 29.45 8.54
CA ASP A 119 -1.79 28.47 8.99
C ASP A 119 -2.04 27.44 7.88
N ALA A 120 -1.40 26.27 8.02
CA ALA A 120 -1.53 25.16 7.07
C ALA A 120 -2.99 24.71 6.86
N LYS A 121 -3.85 24.82 7.89
CA LYS A 121 -5.27 24.46 7.76
C LYS A 121 -6.03 25.44 6.88
N LYS A 122 -5.76 26.75 7.01
CA LYS A 122 -6.34 27.77 6.11
C LYS A 122 -5.90 27.61 4.67
N LEU A 123 -4.69 27.09 4.46
CA LEU A 123 -4.15 26.78 3.14
C LEU A 123 -4.60 25.42 2.58
N LEU A 124 -5.40 24.65 3.34
CA LEU A 124 -5.84 23.30 2.97
C LEU A 124 -4.68 22.34 2.65
N ILE A 125 -3.53 22.53 3.31
CA ILE A 125 -2.41 21.59 3.23
C ILE A 125 -2.79 20.36 4.06
N SER A 126 -2.67 19.17 3.47
CA SER A 126 -3.07 17.94 4.15
C SER A 126 -2.14 17.59 5.32
N ASP A 127 -2.69 16.99 6.38
CA ASP A 127 -1.90 16.52 7.52
C ASP A 127 -0.83 15.49 7.10
N GLN A 128 -1.08 14.75 6.02
CA GLN A 128 -0.12 13.81 5.44
C GLN A 128 1.14 14.54 4.93
N VAL A 129 0.98 15.69 4.28
CA VAL A 129 2.10 16.52 3.81
C VAL A 129 2.87 17.08 5.01
N LEU A 130 2.17 17.59 6.03
CA LEU A 130 2.80 18.13 7.24
C LEU A 130 3.59 17.08 8.03
N LYS A 131 3.14 15.82 8.04
CA LYS A 131 3.86 14.73 8.71
C LYS A 131 5.26 14.49 8.15
N PHE A 132 5.53 14.81 6.89
CA PHE A 132 6.88 14.67 6.34
C PHE A 132 7.88 15.60 7.02
N ALA A 133 7.44 16.76 7.51
CA ALA A 133 8.28 17.67 8.29
C ALA A 133 8.75 17.09 9.64
N GLU A 134 8.14 15.99 10.09
CA GLU A 134 8.49 15.28 11.33
C GLU A 134 9.55 14.20 11.10
N GLU A 135 9.97 13.95 9.86
CA GLU A 135 11.06 13.02 9.57
C GLU A 135 12.37 13.48 10.26
N PRO A 136 13.13 12.55 10.85
CA PRO A 136 14.35 12.91 11.59
C PRO A 136 15.47 13.37 10.66
N ARG A 137 15.52 12.85 9.42
CA ARG A 137 16.54 13.12 8.40
C ARG A 137 16.08 12.65 7.03
N GLY A 138 16.76 13.07 5.97
CA GLY A 138 16.49 12.64 4.59
C GLY A 138 16.04 13.79 3.69
N LEU A 139 15.68 13.48 2.45
CA LEU A 139 15.30 14.46 1.43
C LEU A 139 13.78 14.46 1.20
N ILE A 140 13.17 15.64 1.23
CA ILE A 140 11.76 15.88 0.88
C ILE A 140 11.72 16.87 -0.28
N LEU A 141 10.97 16.53 -1.32
CA LEU A 141 10.83 17.38 -2.50
C LEU A 141 9.40 17.90 -2.63
N ILE A 142 9.25 19.21 -2.76
CA ILE A 142 7.98 19.86 -3.09
C ILE A 142 8.04 20.31 -4.55
N THR A 143 7.20 19.72 -5.39
CA THR A 143 7.27 19.92 -6.84
C THR A 143 5.97 20.46 -7.42
N GLY A 144 6.03 20.94 -8.65
CA GLY A 144 4.91 21.53 -9.37
C GLY A 144 5.36 22.66 -10.30
N ALA A 145 4.45 23.08 -11.18
CA ALA A 145 4.71 24.20 -12.09
C ALA A 145 4.93 25.53 -11.33
N THR A 146 5.41 26.56 -12.04
CA THR A 146 5.48 27.92 -11.48
C THR A 146 4.10 28.39 -11.05
N GLY A 147 4.00 28.94 -9.84
CA GLY A 147 2.72 29.39 -9.27
C GLY A 147 1.83 28.26 -8.72
N SER A 148 2.33 27.03 -8.57
CA SER A 148 1.57 25.94 -7.95
C SER A 148 1.52 26.01 -6.41
N GLY A 149 2.17 27.00 -5.78
CA GLY A 149 2.18 27.16 -4.32
C GLY A 149 3.28 26.41 -3.57
N LYS A 150 4.35 25.96 -4.26
CA LYS A 150 5.48 25.23 -3.68
C LYS A 150 6.10 25.93 -2.46
N SER A 151 6.46 27.19 -2.61
CA SER A 151 7.08 27.99 -1.54
C SER A 151 6.14 28.16 -0.35
N THR A 152 4.84 28.30 -0.60
CA THR A 152 3.81 28.37 0.45
C THR A 152 3.74 27.06 1.24
N THR A 153 3.78 25.92 0.56
CA THR A 153 3.82 24.60 1.21
C THR A 153 5.12 24.39 1.99
N LEU A 154 6.26 24.78 1.42
CA LEU A 154 7.57 24.71 2.08
C LEU A 154 7.61 25.57 3.36
N ALA A 155 7.08 26.78 3.28
CA ALA A 155 6.98 27.69 4.40
C ALA A 155 6.00 27.17 5.48
N ALA A 156 4.92 26.48 5.09
CA ALA A 156 4.04 25.79 6.05
C ALA A 156 4.73 24.62 6.75
N LEU A 157 5.55 23.84 6.03
CA LEU A 157 6.37 22.77 6.63
C LEU A 157 7.38 23.34 7.63
N LEU A 158 8.12 24.39 7.24
CA LEU A 158 9.04 25.09 8.15
C LEU A 158 8.32 25.55 9.42
N ASN A 159 7.18 26.21 9.26
CA ASN A 159 6.41 26.71 10.38
C ASN A 159 5.86 25.60 11.29
N HIS A 160 5.49 24.45 10.73
CA HIS A 160 5.12 23.26 11.50
C HIS A 160 6.30 22.76 12.35
N ILE A 161 7.52 22.75 11.80
CA ILE A 161 8.72 22.39 12.53
C ILE A 161 8.97 23.39 13.66
N ASN A 162 8.97 24.67 13.33
CA ASN A 162 9.25 25.76 14.26
C ASN A 162 8.30 25.80 15.46
N LYS A 163 7.04 25.36 15.30
CA LYS A 163 6.09 25.28 16.41
C LYS A 163 6.26 24.06 17.31
N LYS A 164 6.82 22.98 16.79
CA LYS A 164 6.81 21.66 17.46
C LYS A 164 8.16 21.22 18.00
N PHE A 165 9.26 21.64 17.38
CA PHE A 165 10.57 21.08 17.63
C PHE A 165 11.60 22.18 17.91
N ASN A 166 12.49 21.91 18.86
CA ASN A 166 13.67 22.74 19.15
C ASN A 166 14.77 22.34 18.17
N LYS A 167 14.77 22.94 16.98
CA LYS A 167 15.71 22.66 15.89
C LYS A 167 16.38 23.93 15.41
N HIS A 168 17.58 23.81 14.84
CA HIS A 168 18.20 24.85 14.05
C HIS A 168 17.81 24.66 12.58
N ILE A 169 17.10 25.64 12.01
CA ILE A 169 16.62 25.62 10.63
C ILE A 169 17.36 26.68 9.83
N VAL A 170 17.95 26.29 8.71
CA VAL A 170 18.61 27.23 7.80
C VAL A 170 17.93 27.18 6.44
N THR A 171 17.50 28.35 5.92
CA THR A 171 16.94 28.47 4.56
C THR A 171 17.92 29.15 3.62
N ILE A 172 17.92 28.72 2.36
CA ILE A 172 18.65 29.36 1.26
C ILE A 172 17.63 29.61 0.15
N GLU A 173 17.38 30.87 -0.19
CA GLU A 173 16.27 31.30 -1.07
C GLU A 173 16.70 32.38 -2.07
N ASP A 174 16.00 32.48 -3.19
CA ASP A 174 16.30 33.44 -4.28
C ASP A 174 15.01 33.99 -4.93
N PRO A 175 14.45 35.12 -4.42
CA PRO A 175 14.69 35.73 -3.12
C PRO A 175 13.86 35.06 -2.00
N ILE A 176 14.00 35.53 -0.75
CA ILE A 176 13.18 35.05 0.38
C ILE A 176 11.70 35.37 0.12
N GLU A 177 10.84 34.35 0.12
CA GLU A 177 9.40 34.51 -0.18
C GLU A 177 8.51 34.64 1.05
N PHE A 178 8.96 34.16 2.21
CA PHE A 178 8.26 34.25 3.48
C PHE A 178 9.25 34.56 4.60
N VAL A 179 8.91 35.51 5.47
CA VAL A 179 9.73 35.79 6.66
C VAL A 179 9.20 35.00 7.84
N HIS A 180 10.07 34.17 8.43
CA HIS A 180 9.78 33.36 9.59
C HIS A 180 10.38 33.97 10.86
N ASN A 181 9.63 33.91 11.96
CA ASN A 181 10.09 34.34 13.27
C ASN A 181 10.37 33.11 14.14
N ASP A 182 11.37 33.19 15.02
CA ASP A 182 11.68 32.14 15.98
C ASP A 182 10.50 31.89 16.93
N ILE A 183 10.13 30.61 17.12
CA ILE A 183 9.13 30.17 18.09
C ILE A 183 9.76 29.15 19.04
N CYS A 184 9.93 27.90 18.58
CA CYS A 184 10.69 26.87 19.27
C CYS A 184 12.02 26.57 18.55
N ALA A 185 12.05 26.76 17.23
CA ALA A 185 13.26 26.62 16.43
C ALA A 185 14.00 27.96 16.30
N VAL A 186 15.32 27.89 16.09
CA VAL A 186 16.15 29.01 15.67
C VAL A 186 16.21 29.00 14.14
N ILE A 187 15.86 30.12 13.50
CA ILE A 187 15.72 30.19 12.04
C ILE A 187 16.68 31.21 11.43
N ASP A 188 17.61 30.72 10.61
CA ASP A 188 18.50 31.55 9.80
C ASP A 188 18.08 31.51 8.32
N GLN A 189 17.60 32.63 7.77
CA GLN A 189 17.24 32.73 6.35
C GLN A 189 18.33 33.44 5.56
N ARG A 190 18.80 32.84 4.46
CA ARG A 190 19.85 33.40 3.60
C ARG A 190 19.32 33.64 2.19
N GLU A 191 19.45 34.88 1.72
CA GLU A 191 19.06 35.27 0.37
C GLU A 191 20.25 35.27 -0.59
N ILE A 192 20.09 34.63 -1.74
CA ILE A 192 21.06 34.69 -2.85
C ILE A 192 21.17 36.15 -3.34
N GLY A 193 22.40 36.60 -3.60
CA GLY A 193 22.70 37.96 -4.03
C GLY A 193 22.81 38.99 -2.89
N THR A 194 22.35 38.65 -1.68
CA THR A 194 22.43 39.52 -0.49
C THR A 194 23.31 38.91 0.60
N ASP A 195 22.95 37.72 1.11
CA ASP A 195 23.64 37.06 2.23
C ASP A 195 24.66 36.00 1.75
N THR A 196 24.55 35.60 0.48
CA THR A 196 25.42 34.62 -0.16
C THR A 196 25.36 34.78 -1.68
N ASN A 197 26.38 34.29 -2.40
CA ASN A 197 26.49 34.52 -3.84
C ASN A 197 25.67 33.54 -4.67
N ASP A 198 25.60 32.27 -4.26
CA ASP A 198 24.96 31.19 -5.00
C ASP A 198 24.57 30.02 -4.06
N TYR A 199 23.69 29.14 -4.55
CA TYR A 199 23.21 27.98 -3.80
C TYR A 199 24.33 27.00 -3.41
N PRO A 200 25.24 26.56 -4.30
CA PRO A 200 26.30 25.61 -3.93
C PRO A 200 27.21 26.12 -2.81
N THR A 201 27.64 27.38 -2.90
CA THR A 201 28.52 28.00 -1.90
C THR A 201 27.78 28.12 -0.58
N ALA A 202 26.56 28.65 -0.59
CA ALA A 202 25.74 28.78 0.60
C ALA A 202 25.60 27.44 1.31
N LEU A 203 25.16 26.41 0.57
CA LEU A 203 24.87 25.09 1.11
C LEU A 203 26.12 24.43 1.70
N LYS A 204 27.30 24.51 1.05
CA LYS A 204 28.58 24.00 1.57
C LYS A 204 28.93 24.53 2.96
N TYR A 205 28.63 25.81 3.23
CA TYR A 205 28.86 26.41 4.54
C TYR A 205 27.75 26.06 5.54
N VAL A 206 26.50 26.01 5.09
CA VAL A 206 25.35 25.68 5.95
C VAL A 206 25.52 24.31 6.60
N VAL A 207 26.00 23.28 5.88
CA VAL A 207 26.23 21.95 6.48
C VAL A 207 27.25 21.97 7.64
N ARG A 208 28.03 23.05 7.79
CA ARG A 208 29.01 23.23 8.87
C ARG A 208 28.53 24.15 10.00
N GLN A 209 27.32 24.68 9.88
CA GLN A 209 26.69 25.57 10.88
C GLN A 209 25.85 24.79 11.91
N ASN A 210 26.01 23.46 11.96
CA ASN A 210 25.21 22.57 12.80
C ASN A 210 23.68 22.76 12.62
N PRO A 211 23.14 22.73 11.38
CA PRO A 211 21.70 22.77 11.16
C PRO A 211 21.08 21.40 11.47
N ASP A 212 19.84 21.37 11.95
CA ASP A 212 19.02 20.15 11.99
C ASP A 212 18.20 20.01 10.70
N VAL A 213 17.77 21.15 10.14
CA VAL A 213 16.92 21.23 8.94
C VAL A 213 17.52 22.25 7.97
N ILE A 214 17.63 21.86 6.71
CA ILE A 214 18.07 22.72 5.62
C ILE A 214 16.91 22.85 4.62
N ILE A 215 16.55 24.08 4.28
CA ILE A 215 15.51 24.37 3.29
C ILE A 215 16.12 25.08 2.09
N LEU A 216 15.90 24.52 0.91
CA LEU A 216 16.37 25.08 -0.36
C LEU A 216 15.17 25.61 -1.17
N GLY A 217 15.24 26.87 -1.55
CA GLY A 217 14.23 27.52 -2.40
C GLY A 217 14.02 26.78 -3.71
N GLU A 218 15.10 26.34 -4.36
CA GLU A 218 15.04 25.51 -5.58
C GLU A 218 16.29 24.63 -5.71
N MET A 219 16.11 23.40 -6.20
CA MET A 219 17.20 22.56 -6.71
C MET A 219 17.20 22.62 -8.25
N ARG A 220 18.09 23.42 -8.81
CA ARG A 220 18.19 23.65 -10.26
C ARG A 220 19.40 23.00 -10.90
N ASP A 221 20.57 23.18 -10.30
CA ASP A 221 21.85 22.76 -10.86
C ASP A 221 22.36 21.44 -10.25
N PRO A 222 23.28 20.75 -10.95
CA PRO A 222 23.80 19.46 -10.50
C PRO A 222 24.58 19.54 -9.19
N GLU A 223 25.32 20.64 -8.96
CA GLU A 223 26.17 20.80 -7.79
C GLU A 223 25.32 20.97 -6.52
N THR A 224 24.35 21.88 -6.54
CA THR A 224 23.36 22.05 -5.46
C THR A 224 22.64 20.73 -5.16
N THR A 225 22.23 20.02 -6.21
CA THR A 225 21.54 18.73 -6.08
C THR A 225 22.40 17.68 -5.37
N GLN A 226 23.65 17.54 -5.78
CA GLN A 226 24.58 16.58 -5.16
C GLN A 226 24.86 16.94 -3.69
N ILE A 227 25.07 18.22 -3.37
CA ILE A 227 25.31 18.65 -1.99
C ILE A 227 24.07 18.42 -1.13
N ALA A 228 22.86 18.66 -1.66
CA ALA A 228 21.60 18.41 -0.94
C ALA A 228 21.42 16.92 -0.61
N ILE A 229 21.69 16.02 -1.56
CA ILE A 229 21.64 14.56 -1.34
C ILE A 229 22.68 14.15 -0.29
N ASN A 230 23.90 14.69 -0.35
CA ASN A 230 24.95 14.42 0.63
C ASN A 230 24.59 14.96 2.03
N ALA A 231 23.97 16.13 2.13
CA ALA A 231 23.48 16.68 3.39
C ALA A 231 22.39 15.77 4.00
N ALA A 232 21.49 15.25 3.17
CA ALA A 232 20.49 14.28 3.61
C ALA A 232 21.10 12.94 4.07
N LEU A 233 22.12 12.44 3.38
CA LEU A 233 22.88 11.23 3.78
C LEU A 233 23.57 11.41 5.13
N THR A 234 24.12 12.59 5.37
CA THR A 234 24.89 12.92 6.60
C THR A 234 24.02 13.20 7.82
N GLY A 235 22.70 13.04 7.71
CA GLY A 235 21.78 13.06 8.84
C GLY A 235 20.90 14.29 8.96
N HIS A 236 20.95 15.23 8.01
CA HIS A 236 20.11 16.41 8.00
C HIS A 236 18.74 16.09 7.40
N LEU A 237 17.70 16.82 7.83
CA LEU A 237 16.46 16.90 7.07
C LEU A 237 16.60 17.99 6.01
N VAL A 238 16.54 17.63 4.74
CA VAL A 238 16.62 18.58 3.62
C VAL A 238 15.26 18.66 2.93
N ALA A 239 14.70 19.85 2.84
CA ALA A 239 13.47 20.11 2.08
C ALA A 239 13.78 21.07 0.93
N ALA A 240 13.38 20.73 -0.28
CA ALA A 240 13.70 21.53 -1.46
C ALA A 240 12.54 21.58 -2.46
N THR A 241 12.55 22.59 -3.34
CA THR A 241 11.60 22.64 -4.45
C THR A 241 12.22 22.29 -5.81
N MET A 242 11.41 21.74 -6.71
CA MET A 242 11.78 21.51 -8.11
C MET A 242 10.62 21.86 -9.05
N HIS A 243 10.94 22.28 -10.28
CA HIS A 243 9.94 22.57 -11.33
C HIS A 243 9.66 21.34 -12.19
N THR A 244 9.13 20.31 -11.57
CA THR A 244 8.63 19.07 -12.20
C THR A 244 7.16 18.90 -11.83
N VAL A 245 6.36 18.28 -12.70
CA VAL A 245 4.89 18.29 -12.53
C VAL A 245 4.33 17.10 -11.75
N ASP A 246 5.14 16.05 -11.55
CA ASP A 246 4.79 14.81 -10.88
C ASP A 246 6.03 14.17 -10.21
N ALA A 247 5.83 13.12 -9.41
CA ALA A 247 6.91 12.45 -8.68
C ALA A 247 7.90 11.73 -9.62
N ARG A 248 7.40 11.10 -10.69
CA ARG A 248 8.20 10.36 -11.66
C ARG A 248 9.23 11.26 -12.35
N GLN A 249 8.78 12.37 -12.92
CA GLN A 249 9.64 13.36 -13.58
C GLN A 249 10.62 14.01 -12.61
N SER A 250 10.27 14.11 -11.33
CA SER A 250 11.17 14.63 -10.30
C SER A 250 12.38 13.72 -10.12
N ILE A 251 12.17 12.40 -10.03
CA ILE A 251 13.25 11.42 -9.93
C ILE A 251 14.07 11.39 -11.23
N GLU A 252 13.38 11.31 -12.37
CA GLU A 252 14.02 11.32 -13.70
C GLU A 252 14.92 12.55 -13.89
N ARG A 253 14.45 13.74 -13.49
CA ARG A 253 15.22 14.97 -13.58
C ARG A 253 16.47 14.95 -12.69
N ILE A 254 16.38 14.44 -11.46
CA ILE A 254 17.56 14.33 -10.58
C ILE A 254 18.61 13.42 -11.20
N LEU A 255 18.21 12.26 -11.72
CA LEU A 255 19.13 11.32 -12.36
C LEU A 255 19.75 11.90 -13.65
N ASN A 256 18.99 12.69 -14.40
CA ASN A 256 19.46 13.30 -15.65
C ASN A 256 20.27 14.59 -15.45
N LEU A 257 20.23 15.21 -14.26
CA LEU A 257 21.07 16.37 -13.94
C LEU A 257 22.54 15.97 -13.74
N LEU A 258 22.81 14.72 -13.36
CA LEU A 258 24.15 14.24 -13.01
C LEU A 258 24.77 13.40 -14.15
N PRO A 259 26.11 13.35 -14.24
CA PRO A 259 26.81 12.61 -15.30
C PRO A 259 26.40 11.14 -15.40
N GLU A 260 26.38 10.58 -16.63
CA GLU A 260 25.91 9.20 -16.87
C GLU A 260 26.71 8.15 -16.09
N ASP A 261 28.02 8.37 -15.90
CA ASP A 261 28.92 7.52 -15.12
C ASP A 261 28.61 7.50 -13.61
N GLN A 262 27.80 8.45 -13.13
CA GLN A 262 27.43 8.59 -11.72
C GLN A 262 25.96 8.21 -11.46
N ARG A 263 25.14 7.97 -12.49
CA ARG A 263 23.70 7.72 -12.33
C ARG A 263 23.38 6.57 -11.39
N ASP A 264 24.13 5.47 -11.46
CA ASP A 264 23.95 4.32 -10.56
C ASP A 264 24.16 4.71 -9.11
N GLN A 265 25.24 5.44 -8.82
CA GLN A 265 25.56 5.91 -7.47
C GLN A 265 24.48 6.89 -6.95
N VAL A 266 24.08 7.84 -7.79
CA VAL A 266 23.03 8.82 -7.47
C VAL A 266 21.70 8.12 -7.21
N ALA A 267 21.34 7.12 -8.00
CA ALA A 267 20.13 6.33 -7.81
C ALA A 267 20.15 5.58 -6.46
N GLN A 268 21.30 5.00 -6.09
CA GLN A 268 21.47 4.39 -4.77
C GLN A 268 21.33 5.42 -3.65
N ASP A 269 22.03 6.56 -3.73
CA ASP A 269 22.00 7.61 -2.71
C ASP A 269 20.61 8.21 -2.55
N LEU A 270 19.92 8.46 -3.66
CA LEU A 270 18.54 8.94 -3.68
C LEU A 270 17.59 7.90 -3.08
N SER A 271 17.75 6.61 -3.38
CA SER A 271 16.92 5.54 -2.80
C SER A 271 17.07 5.42 -1.28
N MET A 272 18.24 5.79 -0.74
CA MET A 272 18.51 5.78 0.69
C MET A 272 17.97 7.04 1.38
N THR A 273 18.13 8.20 0.75
CA THR A 273 17.83 9.51 1.35
C THR A 273 16.41 10.02 1.13
N LEU A 274 15.83 9.79 -0.04
CA LEU A 274 14.52 10.33 -0.40
C LEU A 274 13.45 9.76 0.54
N LYS A 275 12.68 10.66 1.15
CA LYS A 275 11.58 10.35 2.07
C LYS A 275 10.25 10.51 1.40
N ALA A 276 10.07 11.63 0.71
CA ALA A 276 8.85 11.92 -0.01
C ALA A 276 9.06 12.87 -1.18
N ILE A 277 8.20 12.73 -2.19
CA ILE A 277 7.95 13.75 -3.21
C ILE A 277 6.48 14.15 -3.11
N VAL A 278 6.22 15.45 -3.00
CA VAL A 278 4.88 16.04 -2.95
C VAL A 278 4.74 16.96 -4.15
N ALA A 279 4.09 16.48 -5.21
CA ALA A 279 3.79 17.28 -6.39
C ALA A 279 2.47 18.02 -6.18
N GLN A 280 2.42 19.31 -6.50
CA GLN A 280 1.32 20.20 -6.18
C GLN A 280 0.76 20.91 -7.42
N ARG A 281 -0.57 21.04 -7.46
CA ARG A 281 -1.33 21.87 -8.41
C ARG A 281 -2.32 22.76 -7.66
N LEU A 282 -2.59 23.97 -8.17
CA LEU A 282 -3.65 24.83 -7.64
C LEU A 282 -4.85 24.82 -8.57
N ILE A 283 -6.00 24.40 -8.04
CA ILE A 283 -7.26 24.26 -8.78
C ILE A 283 -8.20 25.40 -8.35
N PRO A 284 -8.91 26.08 -9.29
CA PRO A 284 -9.96 27.02 -8.91
C PRO A 284 -11.00 26.35 -8.02
N ALA A 285 -11.36 27.01 -6.92
CA ALA A 285 -12.44 26.53 -6.06
C ALA A 285 -13.79 26.74 -6.76
N LYS A 286 -14.81 26.00 -6.30
CA LYS A 286 -16.20 26.11 -6.77
C LYS A 286 -16.78 27.54 -6.63
N ASP A 287 -16.30 28.31 -5.66
CA ASP A 287 -16.70 29.72 -5.45
C ASP A 287 -16.07 30.70 -6.46
N GLY A 288 -15.03 30.28 -7.20
CA GLY A 288 -14.29 31.10 -8.15
C GLY A 288 -13.41 32.19 -7.52
N GLU A 289 -13.44 32.36 -6.20
CA GLU A 289 -12.72 33.42 -5.47
C GLU A 289 -11.34 32.95 -4.99
N ARG A 290 -11.20 31.65 -4.69
CA ARG A 290 -9.94 31.07 -4.16
C ARG A 290 -9.44 29.89 -5.00
N ARG A 291 -8.22 29.45 -4.68
CA ARG A 291 -7.63 28.22 -5.23
C ARG A 291 -7.38 27.20 -4.13
N VAL A 292 -7.51 25.93 -4.47
CA VAL A 292 -7.33 24.79 -3.58
C VAL A 292 -6.14 23.96 -4.06
N PRO A 293 -5.21 23.56 -3.16
CA PRO A 293 -4.11 22.70 -3.56
C PRO A 293 -4.58 21.24 -3.72
N ALA A 294 -4.17 20.62 -4.82
CA ALA A 294 -4.23 19.18 -5.02
C ALA A 294 -2.81 18.60 -5.01
N PHE A 295 -2.66 17.43 -4.41
CA PHE A 295 -1.37 16.79 -4.17
C PHE A 295 -1.30 15.37 -4.75
N GLU A 296 -0.20 15.09 -5.45
CA GLU A 296 0.31 13.73 -5.64
C GLU A 296 1.47 13.51 -4.66
N ILE A 297 1.46 12.38 -3.97
CA ILE A 297 2.39 12.06 -2.89
C ILE A 297 3.02 10.71 -3.15
N LEU A 298 4.34 10.72 -3.32
CA LEU A 298 5.18 9.53 -3.28
C LEU A 298 5.90 9.48 -1.93
N LYS A 299 5.40 8.72 -0.96
CA LYS A 299 6.19 8.32 0.22
C LYS A 299 7.10 7.16 -0.15
N VAL A 300 8.40 7.28 0.12
CA VAL A 300 9.40 6.29 -0.29
C VAL A 300 9.40 5.08 0.66
N ILE A 301 8.53 4.13 0.36
CA ILE A 301 8.43 2.80 0.96
C ILE A 301 9.52 1.85 0.43
N PRO A 302 9.79 0.67 1.04
CA PRO A 302 10.85 -0.24 0.60
C PRO A 302 10.81 -0.62 -0.89
N LEU A 303 9.62 -0.77 -1.47
CA LEU A 303 9.44 -1.03 -2.89
C LEU A 303 9.90 0.14 -3.77
N ALA A 304 9.45 1.37 -3.46
CA ALA A 304 9.90 2.57 -4.16
C ALA A 304 11.42 2.75 -4.06
N ARG A 305 12.04 2.39 -2.93
CA ARG A 305 13.51 2.39 -2.80
C ARG A 305 14.18 1.45 -3.80
N LYS A 306 13.71 0.19 -3.88
CA LYS A 306 14.25 -0.80 -4.85
C LYS A 306 14.10 -0.31 -6.29
N VAL A 307 12.95 0.28 -6.61
CA VAL A 307 12.64 0.80 -7.96
C VAL A 307 13.54 1.98 -8.33
N ILE A 308 13.70 2.95 -7.43
CA ILE A 308 14.62 4.09 -7.62
C ILE A 308 16.06 3.59 -7.77
N ALA A 309 16.51 2.68 -6.91
CA ALA A 309 17.86 2.13 -6.93
C ALA A 309 18.20 1.38 -8.24
N ARG A 310 17.19 0.77 -8.89
CA ARG A 310 17.31 0.08 -10.18
C ARG A 310 17.04 0.98 -11.39
N GLN A 311 16.70 2.25 -11.16
CA GLN A 311 16.32 3.22 -12.20
C GLN A 311 15.09 2.79 -13.02
N ASP A 312 14.21 2.00 -12.43
CA ASP A 312 12.94 1.58 -13.07
C ASP A 312 11.87 2.67 -12.87
N ILE A 313 12.08 3.82 -13.50
CA ILE A 313 11.29 5.02 -13.21
C ILE A 313 9.81 4.87 -13.62
N GLU A 314 9.50 4.02 -14.61
CA GLU A 314 8.13 3.76 -15.06
C GLU A 314 7.26 3.13 -13.96
N ALA A 315 7.84 2.27 -13.13
CA ALA A 315 7.14 1.62 -12.03
C ALA A 315 6.69 2.61 -10.92
N ILE A 316 7.20 3.84 -10.88
CA ILE A 316 6.82 4.85 -9.88
C ILE A 316 5.35 5.24 -10.00
N ASP A 317 4.83 5.39 -11.22
CA ASP A 317 3.44 5.78 -11.44
C ASP A 317 2.48 4.70 -10.93
N GLU A 318 2.80 3.42 -11.15
CA GLU A 318 2.00 2.31 -10.65
C GLU A 318 2.03 2.20 -9.13
N ILE A 319 3.18 2.45 -8.49
CA ILE A 319 3.29 2.49 -7.04
C ILE A 319 2.36 3.55 -6.44
N ILE A 320 2.36 4.76 -7.02
CA ILE A 320 1.52 5.87 -6.55
C ILE A 320 0.04 5.55 -6.71
N LYS A 321 -0.35 4.92 -7.83
CA LYS A 321 -1.75 4.52 -8.09
C LYS A 321 -2.20 3.35 -7.19
N GLY A 322 -1.32 2.37 -6.95
CA GLY A 322 -1.62 1.16 -6.18
C GLY A 322 -1.74 1.38 -4.67
N GLY A 323 -1.06 2.39 -4.11
CA GLY A 323 -1.08 2.64 -2.67
C GLY A 323 -2.25 3.53 -2.21
N SER A 324 -3.40 2.95 -1.83
CA SER A 324 -4.42 3.67 -1.02
C SER A 324 -4.05 3.75 0.47
N GLN A 325 -3.15 2.87 0.93
CA GLN A 325 -2.73 2.74 2.31
C GLN A 325 -1.22 3.03 2.42
N GLY A 326 -0.81 3.82 3.42
CA GLY A 326 0.61 3.99 3.77
C GLY A 326 1.29 5.29 3.32
N GLY A 327 0.56 6.27 2.82
CA GLY A 327 1.10 7.61 2.52
C GLY A 327 1.43 7.87 1.05
N LEU A 328 0.95 7.01 0.15
CA LEU A 328 0.97 7.18 -1.30
C LEU A 328 -0.37 7.80 -1.75
N GLN A 329 -0.35 8.65 -2.77
CA GLN A 329 -1.57 9.30 -3.27
C GLN A 329 -1.37 9.81 -4.70
N SER A 330 -2.24 9.43 -5.64
CA SER A 330 -2.25 10.01 -6.99
C SER A 330 -3.00 11.34 -7.05
N PHE A 331 -2.69 12.18 -8.04
CA PHE A 331 -3.45 13.42 -8.29
C PHE A 331 -4.94 13.15 -8.44
N ASN A 332 -5.34 12.15 -9.24
CA ASN A 332 -6.74 11.85 -9.50
C ASN A 332 -7.51 11.51 -8.21
N ARG A 333 -6.89 10.78 -7.26
CA ARG A 333 -7.52 10.47 -5.97
C ARG A 333 -7.67 11.69 -5.09
N ASP A 334 -6.66 12.55 -5.04
CA ASP A 334 -6.75 13.79 -4.25
C ASP A 334 -7.79 14.75 -4.82
N ILE A 335 -7.83 14.90 -6.15
CA ILE A 335 -8.83 15.70 -6.87
C ILE A 335 -10.23 15.13 -6.62
N LEU A 336 -10.39 13.80 -6.63
CA LEU A 336 -11.67 13.16 -6.30
C LEU A 336 -12.11 13.52 -4.89
N ARG A 337 -11.20 13.46 -3.91
CA ARG A 337 -11.48 13.89 -2.53
C ARG A 337 -11.92 15.35 -2.47
N LEU A 338 -11.25 16.24 -3.21
CA LEU A 338 -11.62 17.67 -3.26
C LEU A 338 -13.01 17.88 -3.87
N TYR A 339 -13.34 17.15 -4.94
CA TYR A 339 -14.66 17.17 -5.57
C TYR A 339 -15.75 16.61 -4.64
N GLN A 340 -15.52 15.46 -4.01
CA GLN A 340 -16.44 14.84 -3.06
C GLN A 340 -16.71 15.71 -1.81
N ASN A 341 -15.72 16.52 -1.41
CA ASN A 341 -15.84 17.49 -0.31
C ASN A 341 -16.44 18.84 -0.75
N ASP A 342 -16.97 18.95 -1.97
CA ASP A 342 -17.58 20.15 -2.54
C ASP A 342 -16.66 21.39 -2.60
N LEU A 343 -15.34 21.18 -2.67
CA LEU A 343 -14.36 22.28 -2.73
C LEU A 343 -14.12 22.77 -4.16
N ILE A 344 -14.28 21.90 -5.14
CA ILE A 344 -14.11 22.16 -6.58
C ILE A 344 -15.30 21.57 -7.35
N ASP A 345 -15.66 22.17 -8.48
CA ASP A 345 -16.66 21.60 -9.38
C ASP A 345 -16.07 20.53 -10.32
N LEU A 346 -16.95 19.83 -11.03
CA LEU A 346 -16.58 18.74 -11.94
C LEU A 346 -15.70 19.23 -13.11
N ASP A 347 -15.96 20.42 -13.64
CA ASP A 347 -15.22 20.97 -14.79
C ASP A 347 -13.78 21.30 -14.40
N ASN A 348 -13.59 21.95 -13.24
CA ASN A 348 -12.28 22.24 -12.66
C ASN A 348 -11.55 20.95 -12.27
N ALA A 349 -12.26 19.94 -11.77
CA ALA A 349 -11.67 18.64 -11.46
C ALA A 349 -11.17 17.91 -12.71
N LEU A 350 -11.98 17.85 -13.77
CA LEU A 350 -11.60 17.25 -15.07
C LEU A 350 -10.46 18.01 -15.75
N ALA A 351 -10.41 19.33 -15.62
CA ALA A 351 -9.32 20.15 -16.15
C ALA A 351 -7.99 19.91 -15.43
N ALA A 352 -8.03 19.57 -14.14
CA ALA A 352 -6.84 19.36 -13.32
C ALA A 352 -6.36 17.89 -13.25
N ALA A 353 -7.22 16.93 -13.62
CA ALA A 353 -6.94 15.50 -13.61
C ALA A 353 -5.73 15.14 -14.49
N SER A 354 -4.86 14.25 -13.98
CA SER A 354 -3.73 13.73 -14.76
C SER A 354 -4.19 12.82 -15.89
N ASN A 355 -5.29 12.08 -15.67
CA ASN A 355 -6.01 11.32 -16.69
C ASN A 355 -7.51 11.53 -16.49
N LYS A 356 -8.18 12.12 -17.48
CA LYS A 356 -9.60 12.48 -17.41
C LYS A 356 -10.50 11.25 -17.34
N ASP A 357 -10.22 10.24 -18.15
CA ASP A 357 -11.03 9.02 -18.22
C ASP A 357 -10.94 8.23 -16.90
N GLU A 358 -9.73 8.10 -16.35
CA GLU A 358 -9.49 7.50 -15.03
C GLU A 358 -10.24 8.29 -13.92
N PHE A 359 -10.24 9.62 -14.00
CA PHE A 359 -10.96 10.45 -13.03
C PHE A 359 -12.48 10.29 -13.14
N VAL A 360 -13.05 10.22 -14.35
CA VAL A 360 -14.49 10.00 -14.54
C VAL A 360 -14.93 8.66 -13.95
N LEU A 361 -14.14 7.61 -14.14
CA LEU A 361 -14.40 6.29 -13.55
C LEU A 361 -14.41 6.38 -12.01
N LEU A 362 -13.37 6.97 -11.43
CA LEU A 362 -13.27 7.19 -9.99
C LEU A 362 -14.45 8.01 -9.43
N ALA A 363 -14.90 9.04 -10.15
CA ALA A 363 -16.02 9.88 -9.76
C ALA A 363 -17.38 9.17 -9.78
N GLN A 364 -17.54 8.11 -10.59
CA GLN A 364 -18.74 7.29 -10.66
C GLN A 364 -18.84 6.25 -9.53
N GLY A 365 -17.95 6.32 -8.53
CA GLY A 365 -17.87 5.31 -7.47
C GLY A 365 -17.35 3.96 -7.97
N MET A 366 -16.92 3.91 -9.24
CA MET A 366 -16.05 2.86 -9.72
C MET A 366 -14.68 3.21 -9.15
N GLU A 367 -14.43 2.81 -7.89
CA GLU A 367 -13.06 2.61 -7.47
C GLU A 367 -12.43 1.78 -8.58
N THR A 368 -11.37 2.30 -9.21
CA THR A 368 -10.58 1.51 -10.11
C THR A 368 -9.99 0.43 -9.23
N GLY A 369 -10.72 -0.66 -9.18
CA GLY A 369 -10.19 -1.92 -8.82
C GLY A 369 -9.04 -2.18 -9.79
N ILE A 370 -7.84 -1.88 -9.32
CA ILE A 370 -6.81 -2.91 -9.40
C ILE A 370 -7.40 -4.24 -8.83
N ASP A 371 -8.44 -4.15 -7.99
CA ASP A 371 -9.48 -5.14 -7.64
C ASP A 371 -10.53 -5.56 -8.71
N THR A 372 -10.62 -5.02 -9.93
CA THR A 372 -11.55 -5.57 -10.94
C THR A 372 -11.17 -5.13 -12.35
N PHE A 373 -10.17 -5.83 -12.92
CA PHE A 373 -9.99 -6.08 -14.35
C PHE A 373 -10.85 -5.22 -15.29
N ARG A 374 -10.22 -4.26 -15.99
CA ARG A 374 -10.46 -3.90 -17.41
C ARG A 374 -10.50 -2.38 -17.62
N ASN A 375 -9.55 -1.88 -18.41
CA ASN A 375 -9.82 -1.55 -19.82
C ASN A 375 -8.67 -0.70 -20.33
N TYR A 376 -7.64 -1.31 -20.93
CA TYR A 376 -7.01 -0.76 -22.13
C TYR A 376 -6.47 -1.93 -22.97
N SER A 377 -7.16 -2.15 -24.10
CA SER A 377 -6.72 -2.74 -25.38
C SER A 377 -5.81 -3.97 -25.31
N ALA A 378 -6.29 -5.19 -25.52
CA ALA A 378 -6.80 -5.66 -26.81
C ALA A 378 -5.98 -5.08 -27.97
N ASP A 379 -4.83 -5.68 -28.23
CA ASP A 379 -4.40 -5.87 -29.61
C ASP A 379 -5.44 -6.81 -30.25
N PRO A 380 -6.14 -6.42 -31.33
CA PRO A 380 -7.13 -7.27 -32.01
C PRO A 380 -6.54 -8.57 -32.56
N ASP A 381 -5.22 -8.70 -32.62
CA ASP A 381 -4.53 -9.76 -33.37
C ASP A 381 -4.08 -10.99 -32.56
N SER A 382 -4.35 -11.07 -31.25
CA SER A 382 -4.12 -12.32 -30.48
C SER A 382 -5.35 -12.72 -29.66
N GLY A 383 -6.25 -13.53 -30.22
CA GLY A 383 -7.54 -13.93 -29.62
C GLY A 383 -7.51 -14.77 -28.32
N ILE A 384 -6.49 -14.64 -27.48
CA ILE A 384 -6.28 -15.43 -26.24
C ILE A 384 -6.32 -14.49 -25.01
N SER A 385 -7.31 -14.67 -24.14
CA SER A 385 -7.50 -13.90 -22.89
C SER A 385 -7.65 -14.84 -21.70
N ILE A 386 -6.99 -14.54 -20.58
CA ILE A 386 -7.06 -15.39 -19.37
C ILE A 386 -8.50 -15.59 -18.91
N LYS A 387 -9.35 -14.55 -18.96
CA LYS A 387 -10.75 -14.63 -18.52
C LYS A 387 -11.56 -15.63 -19.37
N LYS A 388 -11.25 -15.73 -20.68
CA LYS A 388 -11.85 -16.75 -21.55
C LYS A 388 -11.39 -18.15 -21.18
N LEU A 389 -10.10 -18.34 -20.90
CA LEU A 389 -9.55 -19.63 -20.48
C LEU A 389 -10.15 -20.12 -19.15
N LEU A 390 -10.29 -19.21 -18.19
CA LEU A 390 -10.92 -19.50 -16.89
C LEU A 390 -12.40 -19.89 -17.08
N ARG A 391 -13.13 -19.16 -17.94
CA ARG A 391 -14.51 -19.50 -18.30
C ARG A 391 -14.62 -20.89 -18.93
N ASP A 392 -13.78 -21.17 -19.92
CA ASP A 392 -13.81 -22.45 -20.63
C ASP A 392 -13.50 -23.60 -19.65
N ALA A 393 -12.50 -23.42 -18.77
CA ALA A 393 -12.17 -24.41 -17.74
C ALA A 393 -13.36 -24.71 -16.80
N ILE A 394 -14.09 -23.69 -16.34
CA ILE A 394 -15.30 -23.86 -15.54
C ILE A 394 -16.40 -24.57 -16.33
N ARG A 395 -16.67 -24.12 -17.55
CA ARG A 395 -17.74 -24.67 -18.40
C ARG A 395 -17.54 -26.15 -18.73
N TYR A 396 -16.30 -26.57 -18.90
CA TYR A 396 -15.96 -27.99 -19.13
C TYR A 396 -15.91 -28.83 -17.84
N GLY A 397 -16.03 -28.20 -16.66
CA GLY A 397 -15.93 -28.91 -15.37
C GLY A 397 -14.51 -29.36 -15.03
N ALA A 398 -13.50 -28.58 -15.42
CA ALA A 398 -12.11 -28.91 -15.17
C ALA A 398 -11.69 -28.73 -13.70
N SER A 399 -10.74 -29.55 -13.26
CA SER A 399 -10.09 -29.38 -11.95
C SER A 399 -8.92 -28.39 -12.02
N ASP A 400 -8.19 -28.38 -13.15
CA ASP A 400 -7.00 -27.57 -13.34
C ASP A 400 -6.94 -27.02 -14.78
N LEU A 401 -6.39 -25.82 -14.93
CA LEU A 401 -5.97 -25.18 -16.18
C LEU A 401 -4.44 -25.01 -16.11
N ILE A 402 -3.73 -25.49 -17.13
CA ILE A 402 -2.27 -25.50 -17.21
C ILE A 402 -1.85 -24.71 -18.45
N LEU A 403 -0.93 -23.77 -18.24
CA LEU A 403 -0.39 -22.87 -19.26
C LEU A 403 1.13 -23.05 -19.31
N THR A 404 1.65 -23.47 -20.47
CA THR A 404 3.10 -23.62 -20.68
C THR A 404 3.46 -23.34 -22.14
N LYS A 405 4.69 -22.86 -22.38
CA LYS A 405 5.17 -22.57 -23.73
C LYS A 405 5.24 -23.85 -24.58
N GLY A 406 4.97 -23.72 -25.87
CA GLY A 406 5.05 -24.85 -26.80
C GLY A 406 3.91 -25.87 -26.65
N SER A 407 2.87 -25.54 -25.88
CA SER A 407 1.63 -26.31 -25.76
C SER A 407 0.43 -25.38 -25.87
N PRO A 408 -0.71 -25.81 -26.45
CA PRO A 408 -1.98 -25.08 -26.30
C PRO A 408 -2.38 -25.04 -24.81
N PRO A 409 -3.28 -24.15 -24.37
CA PRO A 409 -3.85 -24.21 -23.03
C PRO A 409 -4.44 -25.59 -22.76
N VAL A 410 -4.16 -26.16 -21.60
CA VAL A 410 -4.52 -27.54 -21.26
C VAL A 410 -5.41 -27.55 -20.03
N ILE A 411 -6.47 -28.35 -20.05
CA ILE A 411 -7.34 -28.56 -18.89
C ILE A 411 -7.25 -30.00 -18.37
N ARG A 412 -7.53 -30.20 -17.09
CA ARG A 412 -7.68 -31.53 -16.48
C ARG A 412 -9.16 -31.84 -16.25
N LEU A 413 -9.67 -32.87 -16.92
CA LEU A 413 -11.03 -33.40 -16.76
C LEU A 413 -10.94 -34.83 -16.21
N ASP A 414 -11.58 -35.10 -15.07
CA ASP A 414 -11.60 -36.43 -14.43
C ASP A 414 -10.20 -37.06 -14.28
N GLY A 415 -9.22 -36.24 -13.88
CA GLY A 415 -7.82 -36.64 -13.73
C GLY A 415 -7.02 -36.71 -15.05
N ARG A 416 -7.68 -36.68 -16.21
CA ARG A 416 -7.04 -36.77 -17.53
C ARG A 416 -6.77 -35.38 -18.13
N ILE A 417 -5.61 -35.24 -18.74
CA ILE A 417 -5.15 -33.99 -19.37
C ILE A 417 -5.72 -33.90 -20.80
N ARG A 418 -6.37 -32.79 -21.15
CA ARG A 418 -6.90 -32.51 -22.49
C ARG A 418 -6.50 -31.13 -22.97
N PRO A 419 -5.86 -30.99 -24.15
CA PRO A 419 -5.59 -29.69 -24.75
C PRO A 419 -6.90 -29.06 -25.22
N LEU A 420 -7.03 -27.74 -25.05
CA LEU A 420 -8.11 -26.96 -25.64
C LEU A 420 -7.83 -26.72 -27.14
N ASP A 421 -8.90 -26.53 -27.92
CA ASP A 421 -8.81 -26.23 -29.35
C ASP A 421 -8.40 -24.76 -29.56
N MET A 422 -7.12 -24.49 -29.36
CA MET A 422 -6.49 -23.17 -29.44
C MET A 422 -5.04 -23.29 -29.95
N PRO A 423 -4.46 -22.18 -30.46
CA PRO A 423 -3.07 -22.16 -30.86
C PRO A 423 -2.11 -22.49 -29.72
N THR A 424 -0.95 -23.03 -30.08
CA THR A 424 0.18 -23.27 -29.17
C THR A 424 0.65 -21.95 -28.55
N LEU A 425 0.79 -21.91 -27.22
CA LEU A 425 1.24 -20.72 -26.50
C LEU A 425 2.73 -20.44 -26.73
N THR A 426 3.05 -19.19 -27.05
CA THR A 426 4.42 -18.67 -27.08
C THR A 426 4.87 -18.24 -25.68
N PRO A 427 6.20 -18.02 -25.46
CA PRO A 427 6.68 -17.44 -24.19
C PRO A 427 6.07 -16.08 -23.85
N VAL A 428 5.74 -15.29 -24.87
CA VAL A 428 5.08 -13.99 -24.69
C VAL A 428 3.63 -14.18 -24.24
N ASP A 429 2.93 -15.18 -24.79
CA ASP A 429 1.53 -15.47 -24.42
C ASP A 429 1.43 -15.93 -22.97
N THR A 430 2.28 -16.86 -22.53
CA THR A 430 2.22 -17.36 -21.14
C THR A 430 2.57 -16.26 -20.13
N GLN A 431 3.52 -15.38 -20.46
CA GLN A 431 3.83 -14.21 -19.65
C GLN A 431 2.65 -13.24 -19.59
N LYS A 432 2.07 -12.87 -20.73
CA LYS A 432 0.87 -11.99 -20.78
C LYS A 432 -0.29 -12.58 -19.97
N LEU A 433 -0.55 -13.88 -20.11
CA LEU A 433 -1.63 -14.57 -19.40
C LEU A 433 -1.44 -14.56 -17.88
N LEU A 434 -0.26 -14.93 -17.38
CA LEU A 434 0.00 -14.88 -15.93
C LEU A 434 0.00 -13.45 -15.40
N PHE A 435 0.67 -12.51 -16.10
CA PHE A 435 0.78 -11.13 -15.63
C PHE A 435 -0.56 -10.41 -15.60
N SER A 436 -1.52 -10.84 -16.43
CA SER A 436 -2.87 -10.30 -16.39
C SER A 436 -3.64 -10.63 -15.10
N VAL A 437 -3.20 -11.62 -14.30
CA VAL A 437 -3.85 -12.00 -13.03
C VAL A 437 -3.01 -11.70 -11.78
N LEU A 438 -1.78 -11.19 -11.94
CA LEU A 438 -0.92 -10.80 -10.82
C LEU A 438 -1.18 -9.34 -10.43
N SER A 439 -1.25 -9.07 -9.12
CA SER A 439 -1.10 -7.69 -8.62
C SER A 439 0.34 -7.20 -8.81
N PHE A 440 0.55 -5.89 -8.71
CA PHE A 440 1.89 -5.28 -8.84
C PHE A 440 2.92 -5.87 -7.87
N THR A 441 2.54 -6.03 -6.60
CA THR A 441 3.40 -6.63 -5.57
C THR A 441 3.73 -8.09 -5.89
N GLN A 442 2.72 -8.86 -6.31
CA GLN A 442 2.89 -10.26 -6.70
C GLN A 442 3.79 -10.39 -7.94
N ARG A 443 3.67 -9.48 -8.91
CA ARG A 443 4.56 -9.46 -10.08
C ARG A 443 6.02 -9.19 -9.71
N ALA A 444 6.27 -8.21 -8.85
CA ALA A 444 7.63 -7.94 -8.37
C ALA A 444 8.22 -9.15 -7.61
N VAL A 445 7.42 -9.80 -6.76
CA VAL A 445 7.81 -11.04 -6.07
C VAL A 445 8.09 -12.15 -7.07
N PHE A 446 7.23 -12.34 -8.07
CA PHE A 446 7.40 -13.37 -9.09
C PHE A 446 8.64 -13.14 -9.97
N GLU A 447 8.93 -11.89 -10.33
CA GLU A 447 10.12 -11.54 -11.11
C GLU A 447 11.42 -11.73 -10.29
N GLU A 448 11.39 -11.48 -8.98
CA GLU A 448 12.53 -11.66 -8.05
C GLU A 448 12.73 -13.14 -7.67
N GLN A 449 11.68 -13.82 -7.23
CA GLN A 449 11.71 -15.19 -6.67
C GLN A 449 11.53 -16.28 -7.73
N ARG A 450 11.09 -15.92 -8.95
CA ARG A 450 10.80 -16.83 -10.08
C ARG A 450 9.65 -17.82 -9.84
N GLU A 451 8.97 -17.75 -8.70
CA GLU A 451 7.83 -18.58 -8.32
C GLU A 451 6.85 -17.74 -7.49
N ILE A 452 5.55 -18.03 -7.61
CA ILE A 452 4.50 -17.40 -6.82
C ILE A 452 3.26 -18.29 -6.67
N ASP A 453 2.65 -18.25 -5.50
CA ASP A 453 1.38 -18.89 -5.17
C ASP A 453 0.40 -17.85 -4.61
N PHE A 454 -0.84 -17.83 -5.12
CA PHE A 454 -1.89 -16.95 -4.61
C PHE A 454 -3.29 -17.47 -4.98
N ALA A 455 -4.32 -16.96 -4.30
CA ALA A 455 -5.71 -17.17 -4.68
C ALA A 455 -6.20 -16.07 -5.63
N LEU A 456 -6.98 -16.44 -6.64
CA LEU A 456 -7.62 -15.54 -7.59
C LEU A 456 -9.14 -15.74 -7.52
N SER A 457 -9.88 -14.69 -7.15
CA SER A 457 -11.34 -14.66 -7.22
C SER A 457 -11.82 -13.98 -8.49
N VAL A 458 -12.83 -14.53 -9.16
CA VAL A 458 -13.39 -13.97 -10.40
C VAL A 458 -14.91 -14.06 -10.39
N LYS A 459 -15.57 -12.89 -10.57
CA LYS A 459 -17.03 -12.74 -10.71
C LYS A 459 -17.44 -12.50 -12.17
N GLY A 460 -18.71 -12.76 -12.51
CA GLY A 460 -19.25 -12.45 -13.84
C GLY A 460 -18.52 -13.18 -14.97
N ILE A 461 -18.20 -14.46 -14.75
CA ILE A 461 -17.54 -15.29 -15.75
C ILE A 461 -18.53 -15.68 -16.85
N ASP A 462 -19.74 -16.15 -16.52
CA ASP A 462 -20.71 -16.64 -17.52
C ASP A 462 -21.66 -15.55 -18.09
N GLY A 463 -21.56 -14.28 -17.65
CA GLY A 463 -22.34 -13.15 -18.19
C GLY A 463 -22.35 -11.94 -17.26
N GLU A 464 -22.84 -10.78 -17.75
CA GLU A 464 -22.98 -9.55 -16.94
C GLU A 464 -23.96 -9.70 -15.76
N ASN A 465 -24.85 -10.69 -15.81
CA ASN A 465 -25.82 -11.01 -14.76
C ASN A 465 -25.41 -12.24 -13.91
N ASP A 466 -24.20 -12.79 -14.08
CA ASP A 466 -23.74 -13.91 -13.25
C ASP A 466 -23.00 -13.40 -12.00
N GLU A 467 -23.71 -13.38 -10.86
CA GLU A 467 -23.14 -12.96 -9.57
C GLU A 467 -22.25 -14.04 -8.92
N ARG A 468 -22.17 -15.25 -9.49
CA ARG A 468 -21.36 -16.32 -8.92
C ARG A 468 -19.87 -15.97 -8.95
N GLU A 469 -19.25 -16.12 -7.78
CA GLU A 469 -17.81 -15.99 -7.60
C GLU A 469 -17.13 -17.36 -7.78
N PHE A 470 -16.14 -17.42 -8.66
CA PHE A 470 -15.29 -18.58 -8.83
C PHE A 470 -13.90 -18.26 -8.29
N ARG A 471 -13.35 -19.16 -7.48
CA ARG A 471 -12.00 -19.03 -6.95
C ARG A 471 -11.04 -20.00 -7.61
N PHE A 472 -9.80 -19.58 -7.75
CA PHE A 472 -8.72 -20.35 -8.33
C PHE A 472 -7.50 -20.25 -7.44
N ARG A 473 -6.77 -21.35 -7.25
CA ARG A 473 -5.41 -21.30 -6.72
C ARG A 473 -4.44 -21.24 -7.89
N VAL A 474 -3.67 -20.17 -7.98
CA VAL A 474 -2.72 -19.92 -9.07
C VAL A 474 -1.32 -20.15 -8.56
N ASN A 475 -0.60 -21.05 -9.22
CA ASN A 475 0.83 -21.26 -9.06
C ASN A 475 1.52 -20.82 -10.35
N GLY A 476 2.33 -19.77 -10.29
CA GLY A 476 3.14 -19.27 -11.41
C GLY A 476 4.61 -19.57 -11.19
N PHE A 477 5.33 -20.02 -12.23
CA PHE A 477 6.74 -20.40 -12.12
C PHE A 477 7.49 -20.22 -13.45
N PHE A 478 8.82 -20.16 -13.39
CA PHE A 478 9.67 -20.20 -14.58
C PHE A 478 10.07 -21.63 -14.95
N GLN A 479 9.82 -22.01 -16.21
CA GLN A 479 10.22 -23.28 -16.79
C GLN A 479 11.12 -23.06 -18.01
N LYS A 480 12.40 -23.48 -17.92
CA LYS A 480 13.40 -23.33 -19.00
C LYS A 480 13.43 -21.89 -19.56
N GLY A 481 13.44 -20.89 -18.67
CA GLY A 481 13.49 -19.48 -19.00
C GLY A 481 12.19 -18.86 -19.53
N ALA A 482 11.05 -19.56 -19.47
CA ALA A 482 9.75 -19.00 -19.83
C ALA A 482 8.74 -19.14 -18.69
N VAL A 483 7.77 -18.24 -18.63
CA VAL A 483 6.68 -18.27 -17.66
C VAL A 483 5.75 -19.44 -17.94
N ALA A 484 5.32 -20.12 -16.89
CA ALA A 484 4.26 -21.13 -16.88
C ALA A 484 3.33 -20.89 -15.68
N ALA A 485 2.11 -21.39 -15.77
CA ALA A 485 1.13 -21.28 -14.69
C ALA A 485 0.25 -22.53 -14.60
N ALA A 486 -0.06 -22.93 -13.38
CA ALA A 486 -1.08 -23.93 -13.05
C ALA A 486 -2.17 -23.27 -12.20
N LEU A 487 -3.41 -23.29 -12.68
CA LEU A 487 -4.57 -22.69 -12.03
C LEU A 487 -5.53 -23.81 -11.66
N ARG A 488 -5.71 -24.06 -10.36
CA ARG A 488 -6.68 -25.04 -9.86
C ARG A 488 -8.00 -24.36 -9.56
N ILE A 489 -9.10 -24.88 -10.08
CA ILE A 489 -10.44 -24.40 -9.74
C ILE A 489 -10.77 -24.84 -8.31
N ILE A 490 -11.20 -23.89 -7.49
CA ILE A 490 -11.65 -24.11 -6.12
C ILE A 490 -13.18 -24.26 -6.15
N PRO A 491 -13.75 -25.38 -5.69
CA PRO A 491 -15.20 -25.59 -5.68
C PRO A 491 -15.92 -24.53 -4.83
N SER A 492 -17.02 -23.97 -5.35
CA SER A 492 -17.86 -23.02 -4.60
C SER A 492 -18.89 -23.70 -3.69
N HIS A 493 -19.19 -24.98 -3.92
CA HIS A 493 -20.15 -25.74 -3.13
C HIS A 493 -19.45 -26.48 -1.99
N ILE A 494 -19.85 -26.19 -0.75
CA ILE A 494 -19.43 -26.94 0.44
C ILE A 494 -20.35 -28.17 0.55
N PRO A 495 -19.82 -29.41 0.46
CA PRO A 495 -20.65 -30.60 0.53
C PRO A 495 -21.15 -30.83 1.97
N SER A 496 -22.31 -31.47 2.10
CA SER A 496 -22.86 -31.83 3.40
C SER A 496 -22.05 -32.94 4.08
N THR A 497 -22.14 -33.03 5.41
CA THR A 497 -21.45 -34.09 6.19
C THR A 497 -21.82 -35.50 5.72
N GLU A 498 -23.06 -35.66 5.26
CA GLU A 498 -23.64 -36.90 4.74
C GLU A 498 -23.13 -37.23 3.33
N GLU A 499 -23.01 -36.24 2.45
CA GLU A 499 -22.50 -36.41 1.07
C GLU A 499 -21.06 -36.92 1.03
N ILE A 500 -20.21 -36.40 1.91
CA ILE A 500 -18.81 -36.86 2.02
C ILE A 500 -18.65 -38.11 2.89
N GLY A 501 -19.75 -38.62 3.46
CA GLY A 501 -19.75 -39.85 4.25
C GLY A 501 -18.99 -39.73 5.57
N LEU A 502 -19.02 -38.56 6.24
CA LEU A 502 -18.39 -38.41 7.54
C LEU A 502 -19.02 -39.38 8.56
N PRO A 503 -18.21 -40.21 9.25
CA PRO A 503 -18.74 -41.13 10.25
C PRO A 503 -19.46 -40.37 11.38
N PRO A 504 -20.53 -40.92 11.99
CA PRO A 504 -21.31 -40.24 13.02
C PRO A 504 -20.47 -39.69 14.18
N ALA A 505 -19.40 -40.40 14.56
CA ALA A 505 -18.46 -39.96 15.59
C ALA A 505 -17.78 -38.62 15.22
N VAL A 506 -17.34 -38.46 13.96
CA VAL A 506 -16.73 -37.21 13.45
C VAL A 506 -17.80 -36.15 13.21
N ALA A 507 -18.91 -36.53 12.59
CA ALA A 507 -20.03 -35.62 12.35
C ALA A 507 -20.57 -35.03 13.67
N SER A 508 -20.50 -35.74 14.79
CA SER A 508 -20.95 -35.22 16.09
C SER A 508 -20.05 -34.12 16.68
N LEU A 509 -18.83 -33.93 16.16
CA LEU A 509 -17.83 -33.00 16.73
C LEU A 509 -18.23 -31.53 16.61
N TYR A 510 -19.12 -31.16 15.69
CA TYR A 510 -19.64 -29.78 15.63
C TYR A 510 -20.39 -29.36 16.91
N ASN A 511 -20.90 -30.33 17.69
CA ASN A 511 -21.60 -30.06 18.95
C ASN A 511 -20.67 -29.68 20.10
N ARG A 512 -19.34 -29.84 19.93
CA ARG A 512 -18.37 -29.47 20.96
C ARG A 512 -18.39 -27.95 21.16
N ARG A 513 -18.18 -27.53 22.40
CA ARG A 513 -18.12 -26.10 22.77
C ARG A 513 -16.69 -25.59 22.87
N GLN A 514 -15.76 -26.47 23.22
CA GLN A 514 -14.35 -26.14 23.38
C GLN A 514 -13.49 -27.38 23.13
N GLY A 515 -12.19 -27.16 22.98
CA GLY A 515 -11.17 -28.20 22.80
C GLY A 515 -10.64 -28.28 21.38
N LEU A 516 -9.74 -29.24 21.14
CA LEU A 516 -8.98 -29.38 19.90
C LEU A 516 -9.46 -30.58 19.09
N VAL A 517 -9.83 -30.32 17.83
CA VAL A 517 -10.13 -31.34 16.82
C VAL A 517 -9.10 -31.25 15.70
N LEU A 518 -8.35 -32.34 15.47
CA LEU A 518 -7.30 -32.39 14.47
C LEU A 518 -7.70 -33.23 13.27
N PHE A 519 -7.50 -32.69 12.08
CA PHE A 519 -7.57 -33.43 10.82
C PHE A 519 -6.17 -33.66 10.27
N VAL A 520 -5.81 -34.92 10.07
CA VAL A 520 -4.48 -35.32 9.61
C VAL A 520 -4.56 -36.24 8.40
N GLY A 521 -3.44 -36.39 7.70
CA GLY A 521 -3.34 -37.15 6.46
C GLY A 521 -2.49 -36.42 5.42
N PRO A 522 -2.09 -37.09 4.33
CA PRO A 522 -1.27 -36.49 3.27
C PRO A 522 -2.03 -35.39 2.51
N THR A 523 -1.31 -34.62 1.69
CA THR A 523 -1.92 -33.65 0.78
C THR A 523 -2.90 -34.34 -0.17
N GLY A 524 -4.06 -33.72 -0.38
CA GLY A 524 -5.12 -34.29 -1.23
C GLY A 524 -5.93 -35.42 -0.58
N SER A 525 -5.83 -35.61 0.74
CA SER A 525 -6.67 -36.58 1.46
C SER A 525 -8.08 -36.08 1.80
N GLY A 526 -8.42 -34.82 1.48
CA GLY A 526 -9.76 -34.25 1.70
C GLY A 526 -9.99 -33.61 3.08
N LYS A 527 -8.93 -33.28 3.84
CA LYS A 527 -9.01 -32.65 5.17
C LYS A 527 -9.83 -31.36 5.16
N SER A 528 -9.49 -30.43 4.26
CA SER A 528 -10.16 -29.13 4.15
C SER A 528 -11.64 -29.30 3.83
N THR A 529 -12.01 -30.27 2.99
CA THR A 529 -13.40 -30.57 2.65
C THR A 529 -14.18 -31.05 3.88
N SER A 530 -13.61 -31.98 4.66
CA SER A 530 -14.23 -32.47 5.90
C SER A 530 -14.38 -31.35 6.94
N MET A 531 -13.37 -30.49 7.07
CA MET A 531 -13.42 -29.34 7.98
C MET A 531 -14.45 -28.30 7.53
N ALA A 532 -14.48 -27.95 6.24
CA ALA A 532 -15.47 -27.03 5.70
C ALA A 532 -16.90 -27.54 5.94
N ALA A 533 -17.17 -28.84 5.72
CA ALA A 533 -18.47 -29.43 6.02
C ALA A 533 -18.86 -29.30 7.51
N LEU A 534 -17.91 -29.48 8.43
CA LEU A 534 -18.15 -29.32 9.87
C LEU A 534 -18.36 -27.84 10.26
N ILE A 535 -17.54 -26.92 9.75
CA ILE A 535 -17.69 -25.48 10.00
C ILE A 535 -19.03 -24.99 9.45
N ASP A 536 -19.43 -25.43 8.26
CA ASP A 536 -20.73 -25.08 7.69
C ASP A 536 -21.90 -25.62 8.52
N LYS A 537 -21.73 -26.82 9.10
CA LYS A 537 -22.71 -27.37 10.05
C LYS A 537 -22.81 -26.53 11.32
N ILE A 538 -21.69 -26.05 11.87
CA ILE A 538 -21.71 -25.11 13.02
C ILE A 538 -22.42 -23.82 12.61
N ASN A 539 -22.01 -23.23 11.47
CA ASN A 539 -22.54 -21.99 10.95
C ASN A 539 -24.05 -22.02 10.73
N SER A 540 -24.59 -23.17 10.31
CA SER A 540 -26.03 -23.36 10.06
C SER A 540 -26.85 -23.71 11.31
N THR A 541 -26.23 -24.16 12.40
CA THR A 541 -26.94 -24.70 13.57
C THR A 541 -26.73 -23.93 14.87
N ARG A 542 -25.74 -23.04 14.92
CA ARG A 542 -25.34 -22.35 16.16
C ARG A 542 -25.07 -20.86 15.93
N PRO A 543 -25.70 -19.97 16.72
CA PRO A 543 -25.28 -18.58 16.77
C PRO A 543 -23.98 -18.47 17.56
N CYS A 544 -22.88 -18.23 16.85
CA CYS A 544 -21.55 -18.06 17.42
C CYS A 544 -20.65 -17.25 16.49
N HIS A 545 -19.47 -16.89 16.95
CA HIS A 545 -18.44 -16.23 16.16
C HIS A 545 -17.37 -17.25 15.72
N ILE A 546 -17.17 -17.39 14.41
CA ILE A 546 -16.21 -18.31 13.80
C ILE A 546 -15.12 -17.49 13.11
N ILE A 547 -13.86 -17.78 13.40
CA ILE A 547 -12.73 -17.20 12.67
C ILE A 547 -11.91 -18.31 12.02
N THR A 548 -11.65 -18.22 10.72
CA THR A 548 -10.75 -19.13 10.01
C THR A 548 -9.45 -18.43 9.61
N ILE A 549 -8.34 -19.14 9.66
CA ILE A 549 -7.01 -18.68 9.22
C ILE A 549 -6.47 -19.75 8.27
N GLU A 550 -6.30 -19.43 6.99
CA GLU A 550 -6.03 -20.42 5.93
C GLU A 550 -4.99 -19.92 4.92
N ASP A 551 -4.35 -20.83 4.16
CA ASP A 551 -3.30 -20.52 3.18
C ASP A 551 -3.33 -21.47 1.97
N PRO A 552 -4.09 -21.16 0.90
CA PRO A 552 -5.16 -20.16 0.83
C PRO A 552 -6.49 -20.67 1.38
N ILE A 553 -7.52 -19.82 1.44
CA ILE A 553 -8.90 -20.25 1.77
C ILE A 553 -9.44 -21.18 0.67
N GLU A 554 -9.83 -22.40 1.03
CA GLU A 554 -10.33 -23.39 0.06
C GLU A 554 -11.86 -23.40 -0.08
N PHE A 555 -12.61 -22.97 0.94
CA PHE A 555 -14.07 -22.92 0.89
C PHE A 555 -14.54 -21.60 1.47
N VAL A 556 -15.40 -20.89 0.75
CA VAL A 556 -15.99 -19.63 1.23
C VAL A 556 -17.29 -19.93 1.95
N HIS A 557 -17.42 -19.43 3.17
CA HIS A 557 -18.61 -19.56 4.00
C HIS A 557 -19.35 -18.24 4.07
N ASP A 558 -20.60 -18.22 3.62
CA ASP A 558 -21.50 -17.11 3.88
C ASP A 558 -21.97 -17.11 5.34
N HIS A 559 -22.30 -15.93 5.88
CA HIS A 559 -22.93 -15.85 7.19
C HIS A 559 -24.30 -16.55 7.17
N LYS A 560 -24.56 -17.41 8.17
CA LYS A 560 -25.85 -18.09 8.37
C LYS A 560 -26.40 -17.77 9.76
N GLN A 561 -26.38 -18.72 10.70
CA GLN A 561 -26.65 -18.44 12.10
C GLN A 561 -25.41 -17.92 12.83
N ALA A 562 -24.22 -18.34 12.42
CA ALA A 562 -22.96 -17.82 12.92
C ALA A 562 -22.48 -16.63 12.08
N ILE A 563 -21.71 -15.75 12.72
CA ILE A 563 -20.84 -14.79 12.03
C ILE A 563 -19.53 -15.51 11.75
N ILE A 564 -19.06 -15.48 10.51
CA ILE A 564 -17.85 -16.18 10.08
C ILE A 564 -16.89 -15.22 9.38
N GLU A 565 -15.69 -15.04 9.92
CA GLU A 565 -14.62 -14.23 9.35
C GLU A 565 -13.49 -15.15 8.87
N GLN A 566 -13.22 -15.17 7.57
CA GLN A 566 -12.14 -15.98 7.01
C GLN A 566 -10.94 -15.09 6.68
N ARG A 567 -9.75 -15.49 7.10
CA ARG A 567 -8.50 -14.74 6.89
C ARG A 567 -7.51 -15.58 6.13
N GLU A 568 -7.09 -15.10 4.97
CA GLU A 568 -6.06 -15.72 4.16
C GLU A 568 -4.66 -15.17 4.49
N ILE A 569 -3.66 -16.05 4.60
CA ILE A 569 -2.27 -15.63 4.76
C ILE A 569 -1.81 -14.87 3.51
N ASN A 570 -1.02 -13.81 3.71
CA ASN A 570 -0.54 -12.84 2.71
C ASN A 570 -1.63 -11.95 2.08
N SER A 571 -2.91 -12.26 2.27
CA SER A 571 -4.03 -11.39 1.87
C SER A 571 -4.53 -10.55 3.06
N ASP A 572 -4.99 -11.21 4.13
CA ASP A 572 -5.65 -10.59 5.29
C ASP A 572 -4.77 -10.59 6.55
N THR A 573 -3.67 -11.33 6.52
CA THR A 573 -2.70 -11.41 7.62
C THR A 573 -1.33 -11.88 7.13
N MET A 574 -0.25 -11.46 7.81
CA MET A 574 1.11 -11.80 7.40
C MET A 574 1.54 -13.24 7.72
N SER A 575 0.97 -13.86 8.75
CA SER A 575 1.30 -15.23 9.17
C SER A 575 0.23 -15.84 10.08
N PHE A 576 0.25 -17.18 10.22
CA PHE A 576 -0.62 -17.90 11.15
C PHE A 576 -0.44 -17.42 12.59
N GLN A 577 0.81 -17.29 13.04
CA GLN A 577 1.15 -16.79 14.37
C GLN A 577 0.58 -15.38 14.61
N ASN A 578 0.77 -14.48 13.65
CA ASN A 578 0.28 -13.11 13.77
C ASN A 578 -1.25 -13.08 13.84
N ALA A 579 -1.93 -13.86 12.99
CA ALA A 579 -3.39 -13.96 13.02
C ALA A 579 -3.89 -14.49 14.37
N LEU A 580 -3.37 -15.64 14.82
CA LEU A 580 -3.80 -16.28 16.07
C LEU A 580 -3.60 -15.39 17.31
N LYS A 581 -2.52 -14.61 17.35
CA LYS A 581 -2.26 -13.65 18.44
C LYS A 581 -3.38 -12.62 18.59
N TYR A 582 -3.96 -12.14 17.48
CA TYR A 582 -5.05 -11.17 17.51
C TYR A 582 -6.41 -11.82 17.63
N VAL A 583 -6.61 -13.00 17.04
CA VAL A 583 -7.87 -13.76 17.11
C VAL A 583 -8.33 -13.99 18.53
N LEU A 584 -7.43 -14.29 19.47
CA LEU A 584 -7.78 -14.43 20.90
C LEU A 584 -8.34 -13.16 21.57
N ARG A 585 -8.28 -12.00 20.91
CA ARG A 585 -8.86 -10.72 21.36
C ARG A 585 -10.10 -10.31 20.57
N GLN A 586 -10.52 -11.12 19.60
CA GLN A 586 -11.67 -10.86 18.73
C GLN A 586 -12.93 -11.60 19.19
N ASP A 587 -12.91 -12.16 20.41
CA ASP A 587 -14.03 -12.92 21.00
C ASP A 587 -14.57 -14.04 20.08
N PRO A 588 -13.72 -14.96 19.57
CA PRO A 588 -14.18 -16.09 18.77
C PRO A 588 -14.73 -17.21 19.67
N ASP A 589 -15.74 -17.94 19.19
CA ASP A 589 -16.18 -19.21 19.78
C ASP A 589 -15.48 -20.40 19.11
N VAL A 590 -15.24 -20.30 17.79
CA VAL A 590 -14.62 -21.33 16.96
C VAL A 590 -13.47 -20.75 16.18
N ILE A 591 -12.34 -21.46 16.18
CA ILE A 591 -11.16 -21.10 15.41
C ILE A 591 -10.82 -22.26 14.47
N LEU A 592 -10.67 -21.97 13.18
CA LEU A 592 -10.09 -22.90 12.22
C LEU A 592 -8.67 -22.44 11.86
N VAL A 593 -7.70 -23.35 11.96
CA VAL A 593 -6.31 -23.11 11.56
C VAL A 593 -5.95 -24.07 10.43
N GLY A 594 -5.71 -23.51 9.25
CA GLY A 594 -5.46 -24.24 8.02
C GLY A 594 -4.30 -25.23 8.14
N GLU A 595 -3.23 -24.88 8.87
CA GLU A 595 -2.14 -25.80 9.17
C GLU A 595 -1.33 -25.38 10.41
N MET A 596 -0.82 -26.35 11.15
CA MET A 596 0.11 -26.15 12.25
C MET A 596 1.53 -26.59 11.86
N ARG A 597 2.35 -25.65 11.35
CA ARG A 597 3.73 -25.95 10.91
C ARG A 597 4.77 -25.71 12.01
N ASP A 598 4.70 -24.55 12.64
CA ASP A 598 5.69 -24.05 13.58
C ASP A 598 5.28 -24.23 15.06
N PRO A 599 6.25 -24.34 15.98
CA PRO A 599 5.99 -24.48 17.42
C PRO A 599 5.14 -23.35 18.00
N GLU A 600 5.30 -22.12 17.51
CA GLU A 600 4.57 -20.95 17.99
C GLU A 600 3.07 -21.02 17.65
N THR A 601 2.74 -21.41 16.42
CA THR A 601 1.36 -21.67 15.98
C THR A 601 0.73 -22.79 16.80
N ILE A 602 1.46 -23.91 16.99
CA ILE A 602 0.98 -25.04 17.80
C ILE A 602 0.71 -24.61 19.24
N ALA A 603 1.63 -23.88 19.87
CA ALA A 603 1.47 -23.41 21.24
C ALA A 603 0.24 -22.49 21.39
N THR A 604 0.00 -21.62 20.41
CA THR A 604 -1.13 -20.70 20.42
C THR A 604 -2.46 -21.44 20.23
N VAL A 605 -2.50 -22.44 19.34
CA VAL A 605 -3.66 -23.33 19.15
C VAL A 605 -3.99 -24.10 20.43
N LEU A 606 -2.99 -24.69 21.08
CA LEU A 606 -3.19 -25.42 22.34
C LEU A 606 -3.71 -24.50 23.43
N THR A 607 -3.17 -23.29 23.54
CA THR A 607 -3.64 -22.27 24.48
C THR A 607 -5.09 -21.87 24.21
N ALA A 608 -5.46 -21.65 22.94
CA ALA A 608 -6.82 -21.31 22.54
C ALA A 608 -7.81 -22.41 22.93
N ALA A 609 -7.48 -23.67 22.60
CA ALA A 609 -8.30 -24.84 22.91
C ALA A 609 -8.43 -25.09 24.42
N GLU A 610 -7.36 -24.84 25.19
CA GLU A 610 -7.36 -24.94 26.66
C GLU A 610 -8.19 -23.83 27.33
N THR A 611 -8.22 -22.63 26.74
CA THR A 611 -8.89 -21.44 27.28
C THR A 611 -10.37 -21.32 26.89
N GLY A 612 -10.99 -22.38 26.37
CA GLY A 612 -12.43 -22.45 26.15
C GLY A 612 -12.91 -22.27 24.71
N HIS A 613 -11.99 -22.22 23.73
CA HIS A 613 -12.35 -22.14 22.31
C HIS A 613 -12.46 -23.53 21.69
N LEU A 614 -13.36 -23.71 20.72
CA LEU A 614 -13.33 -24.90 19.86
C LEU A 614 -12.37 -24.65 18.69
N VAL A 615 -11.31 -25.44 18.60
CA VAL A 615 -10.29 -25.27 17.56
C VAL A 615 -10.26 -26.46 16.62
N PHE A 616 -10.42 -26.20 15.33
CA PHE A 616 -10.13 -27.15 14.25
C PHE A 616 -8.77 -26.82 13.65
N ALA A 617 -7.90 -27.81 13.50
CA ALA A 617 -6.61 -27.58 12.87
C ALA A 617 -6.14 -28.78 12.03
N THR A 618 -5.26 -28.52 11.05
CA THR A 618 -4.61 -29.60 10.29
C THR A 618 -3.13 -29.77 10.62
N LEU A 619 -2.65 -31.00 10.42
CA LEU A 619 -1.25 -31.37 10.52
C LEU A 619 -0.91 -32.48 9.51
N HIS A 620 0.25 -32.43 8.87
CA HIS A 620 0.63 -33.40 7.83
C HIS A 620 1.30 -34.65 8.39
N THR A 621 0.55 -35.48 9.09
CA THR A 621 0.95 -36.79 9.60
C THR A 621 0.11 -37.90 8.98
N ASN A 622 0.63 -39.12 8.98
CA ASN A 622 -0.01 -40.25 8.27
C ASN A 622 -0.97 -41.07 9.13
N ASP A 623 -0.91 -40.90 10.45
CA ASP A 623 -1.72 -41.61 11.43
C ASP A 623 -1.89 -40.78 12.72
N VAL A 624 -2.82 -41.21 13.55
CA VAL A 624 -3.15 -40.58 14.84
C VAL A 624 -1.95 -40.50 15.79
N MET A 625 -1.16 -41.55 15.92
CA MET A 625 -0.08 -41.63 16.91
C MET A 625 1.06 -40.66 16.58
N GLN A 626 1.51 -40.66 15.32
CA GLN A 626 2.50 -39.71 14.80
C GLN A 626 2.05 -38.26 14.99
N SER A 627 0.74 -38.00 14.96
CA SER A 627 0.20 -36.66 15.17
C SER A 627 0.44 -36.17 16.60
N VAL A 628 0.22 -37.04 17.60
CA VAL A 628 0.50 -36.73 19.01
C VAL A 628 1.99 -36.50 19.22
N ASP A 629 2.83 -37.41 18.71
CA ASP A 629 4.28 -37.32 18.90
C ASP A 629 4.84 -36.07 18.20
N ARG A 630 4.42 -35.78 16.96
CA ARG A 630 4.88 -34.58 16.22
C ARG A 630 4.52 -33.27 16.90
N ILE A 631 3.32 -33.14 17.47
CA ILE A 631 2.93 -31.92 18.22
C ILE A 631 3.87 -31.68 19.40
N ILE A 632 4.38 -32.74 20.03
CA ILE A 632 5.23 -32.63 21.20
C ILE A 632 6.70 -32.44 20.79
N ASP A 633 7.17 -33.19 19.79
CA ASP A 633 8.58 -33.29 19.42
C ASP A 633 9.13 -32.06 18.69
N VAL A 634 8.26 -31.19 18.14
CA VAL A 634 8.69 -29.89 17.58
C VAL A 634 9.16 -28.90 18.65
N PHE A 635 8.88 -29.18 19.94
CA PHE A 635 9.33 -28.33 21.04
C PHE A 635 10.62 -28.84 21.69
N PRO A 636 11.45 -27.94 22.24
CA PRO A 636 12.59 -28.29 23.07
C PRO A 636 12.21 -29.20 24.25
N SER A 637 13.11 -30.11 24.64
CA SER A 637 12.86 -31.19 25.63
C SER A 637 12.28 -30.69 26.96
N GLU A 638 12.70 -29.52 27.42
CA GLU A 638 12.23 -28.86 28.64
C GLU A 638 10.78 -28.40 28.58
N ARG A 639 10.22 -28.14 27.38
CA ARG A 639 8.82 -27.74 27.18
C ARG A 639 7.89 -28.91 26.83
N GLN A 640 8.43 -30.05 26.40
CA GLN A 640 7.63 -31.20 25.96
C GLN A 640 6.66 -31.72 27.03
N GLY A 641 7.06 -31.71 28.32
CA GLY A 641 6.19 -32.13 29.42
C GLY A 641 4.95 -31.24 29.58
N GLN A 642 5.12 -29.93 29.43
CA GLN A 642 4.03 -28.96 29.47
C GLN A 642 3.09 -29.13 28.27
N ILE A 643 3.65 -29.15 27.04
CA ILE A 643 2.88 -29.30 25.80
C ILE A 643 2.07 -30.60 25.80
N ARG A 644 2.66 -31.70 26.26
CA ARG A 644 1.97 -32.99 26.43
C ARG A 644 0.78 -32.89 27.38
N SER A 645 0.94 -32.19 28.50
CA SER A 645 -0.13 -32.00 29.48
C SER A 645 -1.27 -31.13 28.92
N GLN A 646 -0.93 -30.05 28.20
CA GLN A 646 -1.90 -29.17 27.54
C GLN A 646 -2.67 -29.89 26.43
N LEU A 647 -1.96 -30.62 25.55
CA LEU A 647 -2.58 -31.44 24.51
C LEU A 647 -3.55 -32.45 25.13
N ALA A 648 -3.12 -33.16 26.18
CA ALA A 648 -3.99 -34.10 26.90
C ALA A 648 -5.22 -33.42 27.52
N ALA A 649 -5.12 -32.17 27.97
CA ALA A 649 -6.25 -31.45 28.55
C ALA A 649 -7.30 -31.08 27.50
N CYS A 650 -6.86 -30.50 26.37
CA CYS A 650 -7.74 -29.92 25.37
C CYS A 650 -8.16 -30.85 24.22
N LEU A 651 -7.51 -32.00 24.02
CA LEU A 651 -7.81 -32.88 22.87
C LEU A 651 -9.24 -33.45 22.92
N GLU A 652 -10.03 -33.21 21.86
CA GLU A 652 -11.36 -33.81 21.67
C GLU A 652 -11.35 -34.93 20.64
N ALA A 653 -10.61 -34.78 19.53
CA ALA A 653 -10.44 -35.84 18.54
C ALA A 653 -9.23 -35.64 17.63
N ILE A 654 -8.69 -36.75 17.10
CA ILE A 654 -7.78 -36.77 15.94
C ILE A 654 -8.41 -37.66 14.87
N VAL A 655 -8.57 -37.11 13.67
CA VAL A 655 -9.17 -37.77 12.51
C VAL A 655 -8.13 -37.86 11.41
N SER A 656 -7.62 -39.06 11.15
CA SER A 656 -6.70 -39.34 10.04
C SER A 656 -7.49 -39.79 8.82
N GLN A 657 -7.31 -39.11 7.69
CA GLN A 657 -8.11 -39.28 6.48
C GLN A 657 -7.26 -39.70 5.28
N ARG A 658 -7.77 -40.64 4.48
CA ARG A 658 -7.21 -41.04 3.17
C ARG A 658 -8.31 -41.18 2.13
N LEU A 659 -8.08 -40.72 0.89
CA LEU A 659 -8.99 -40.93 -0.24
C LEU A 659 -8.59 -42.15 -1.05
N ILE A 660 -9.47 -43.14 -1.13
CA ILE A 660 -9.26 -44.41 -1.82
C ILE A 660 -10.10 -44.44 -3.10
N LEU A 661 -9.58 -45.02 -4.17
CA LEU A 661 -10.33 -45.16 -5.42
C LEU A 661 -11.50 -46.14 -5.23
N ARG A 662 -12.70 -45.75 -5.68
CA ARG A 662 -13.85 -46.66 -5.64
C ARG A 662 -13.69 -47.77 -6.68
N LYS A 663 -14.28 -48.93 -6.39
CA LYS A 663 -14.40 -50.06 -7.33
C LYS A 663 -15.10 -49.64 -8.62
N ASP A 664 -16.15 -48.85 -8.51
CA ASP A 664 -16.77 -48.14 -9.63
C ASP A 664 -16.04 -46.82 -9.86
N GLN A 665 -15.12 -46.82 -10.83
CA GLN A 665 -14.29 -45.65 -11.14
C GLN A 665 -15.12 -44.44 -11.59
N SER A 666 -16.35 -44.63 -12.06
CA SER A 666 -17.24 -43.52 -12.45
C SER A 666 -17.75 -42.72 -11.25
N LYS A 667 -17.68 -43.29 -10.03
CA LYS A 667 -18.10 -42.66 -8.77
C LYS A 667 -16.96 -41.98 -8.01
N GLY A 668 -15.75 -41.93 -8.59
CA GLY A 668 -14.60 -41.23 -8.01
C GLY A 668 -13.96 -41.95 -6.82
N ARG A 669 -13.78 -41.24 -5.70
CA ARG A 669 -13.06 -41.71 -4.51
C ARG A 669 -13.98 -41.80 -3.29
N VAL A 670 -13.57 -42.58 -2.29
CA VAL A 670 -14.23 -42.68 -0.98
C VAL A 670 -13.19 -42.40 0.12
N ALA A 671 -13.61 -41.73 1.20
CA ALA A 671 -12.73 -41.43 2.32
C ALA A 671 -12.71 -42.57 3.34
N ALA A 672 -11.51 -43.01 3.72
CA ALA A 672 -11.28 -43.86 4.89
C ALA A 672 -10.86 -42.97 6.07
N PHE A 673 -11.50 -43.17 7.23
CA PHE A 673 -11.30 -42.37 8.44
C PHE A 673 -10.80 -43.25 9.59
N GLU A 674 -9.61 -42.96 10.07
CA GLU A 674 -9.13 -43.40 11.38
C GLU A 674 -9.47 -42.32 12.41
N ILE A 675 -10.10 -42.73 13.51
CA ILE A 675 -10.74 -41.81 14.47
C ILE A 675 -10.28 -42.16 15.87
N LEU A 676 -9.56 -41.24 16.50
CA LEU A 676 -9.26 -41.24 17.91
C LEU A 676 -10.10 -40.17 18.62
N LEU A 677 -10.81 -40.56 19.67
CA LEU A 677 -11.56 -39.62 20.51
C LEU A 677 -10.79 -39.35 21.81
N GLY A 678 -10.84 -38.10 22.29
CA GLY A 678 -10.18 -37.62 23.50
C GLY A 678 -10.85 -38.09 24.79
N THR A 679 -11.03 -39.40 24.98
CA THR A 679 -11.58 -39.96 26.22
C THR A 679 -10.61 -39.77 27.39
N HIS A 680 -11.09 -39.90 28.63
CA HIS A 680 -10.23 -39.79 29.82
C HIS A 680 -9.04 -40.75 29.77
N ALA A 681 -9.24 -41.97 29.25
CA ALA A 681 -8.19 -42.96 29.08
C ALA A 681 -7.11 -42.51 28.07
N ILE A 682 -7.52 -41.99 26.91
CA ILE A 682 -6.58 -41.46 25.90
C ILE A 682 -5.80 -40.26 26.45
N LYS A 683 -6.49 -39.33 27.11
CA LYS A 683 -5.87 -38.16 27.75
C LYS A 683 -4.83 -38.59 28.80
N ALA A 684 -5.09 -39.65 29.57
CA ALA A 684 -4.13 -40.22 30.50
C ALA A 684 -2.92 -40.86 29.80
N LEU A 685 -3.13 -41.64 28.74
CA LEU A 685 -2.04 -42.25 27.97
C LEU A 685 -1.10 -41.20 27.36
N ILE A 686 -1.64 -40.10 26.83
CA ILE A 686 -0.84 -38.98 26.29
C ILE A 686 0.01 -38.37 27.40
N ARG A 687 -0.59 -38.06 28.56
CA ARG A 687 0.07 -37.47 29.73
C ARG A 687 1.20 -38.34 30.28
N ASP A 688 0.96 -39.64 30.37
CA ASP A 688 1.90 -40.65 30.87
C ASP A 688 3.01 -41.03 29.88
N LYS A 689 3.05 -40.43 28.68
CA LYS A 689 4.01 -40.77 27.61
C LYS A 689 3.87 -42.24 27.15
N LYS A 690 2.64 -42.76 27.11
CA LYS A 690 2.31 -44.13 26.66
C LYS A 690 1.60 -44.12 25.30
N THR A 691 2.04 -43.27 24.37
CA THR A 691 1.42 -43.10 23.03
C THR A 691 1.37 -44.40 22.22
N HIS A 692 2.34 -45.29 22.40
CA HIS A 692 2.36 -46.63 21.80
C HIS A 692 1.16 -47.53 22.17
N GLN A 693 0.44 -47.25 23.26
CA GLN A 693 -0.73 -48.03 23.68
C GLN A 693 -2.05 -47.53 23.07
N ILE A 694 -2.03 -46.40 22.36
CA ILE A 694 -3.22 -45.78 21.78
C ILE A 694 -3.87 -46.71 20.74
N ALA A 695 -3.08 -47.40 19.91
CA ALA A 695 -3.60 -48.33 18.91
C ALA A 695 -4.46 -49.44 19.54
N ALA A 696 -3.94 -50.11 20.57
CA ALA A 696 -4.67 -51.16 21.29
C ALA A 696 -5.94 -50.63 21.99
N MET A 697 -5.89 -49.39 22.50
CA MET A 697 -7.06 -48.74 23.08
C MET A 697 -8.13 -48.45 22.02
N MET A 698 -7.74 -48.01 20.82
CA MET A 698 -8.67 -47.75 19.72
C MET A 698 -9.38 -49.03 19.26
N GLU A 699 -8.67 -50.17 19.20
CA GLU A 699 -9.28 -51.46 18.83
C GLU A 699 -10.36 -51.90 19.82
N THR A 700 -10.14 -51.68 21.12
CA THR A 700 -11.04 -52.09 22.20
C THR A 700 -12.18 -51.08 22.45
N SER A 701 -12.02 -49.82 22.03
CA SER A 701 -12.97 -48.71 22.26
C SER A 701 -13.88 -48.42 21.06
N ALA A 702 -14.12 -49.40 20.20
CA ALA A 702 -14.97 -49.23 19.01
C ALA A 702 -16.42 -48.81 19.33
N LYS A 703 -16.93 -49.20 20.50
CA LYS A 703 -18.28 -48.80 20.98
C LYS A 703 -18.39 -47.30 21.24
N ASP A 704 -17.27 -46.65 21.55
CA ASP A 704 -17.20 -45.21 21.79
C ASP A 704 -17.08 -44.41 20.48
N GLY A 705 -17.00 -45.09 19.33
CA GLY A 705 -16.88 -44.47 18.01
C GLY A 705 -15.44 -44.35 17.49
N MET A 706 -14.45 -44.95 18.17
CA MET A 706 -13.08 -45.04 17.66
C MET A 706 -12.96 -46.06 16.53
N ILE A 707 -12.15 -45.76 15.53
CA ILE A 707 -11.96 -46.60 14.34
C ILE A 707 -10.48 -46.57 13.96
N THR A 708 -9.85 -47.74 13.79
CA THR A 708 -8.48 -47.83 13.25
C THR A 708 -8.49 -47.75 11.73
N MET A 709 -7.39 -47.32 11.11
CA MET A 709 -7.31 -47.23 9.65
C MET A 709 -7.60 -48.58 8.97
N GLU A 710 -7.09 -49.68 9.55
CA GLU A 710 -7.32 -51.05 9.07
C GLU A 710 -8.81 -51.39 9.06
N ARG A 711 -9.52 -51.04 10.13
CA ARG A 711 -10.96 -51.29 10.24
C ARG A 711 -11.75 -50.43 9.27
N ALA A 712 -11.37 -49.17 9.08
CA ALA A 712 -12.00 -48.28 8.11
C ALA A 712 -11.89 -48.84 6.69
N LEU A 713 -10.69 -49.26 6.28
CA LEU A 713 -10.46 -49.86 4.96
C LEU A 713 -11.20 -51.20 4.79
N ARG A 714 -11.21 -52.04 5.84
CA ARG A 714 -11.96 -53.31 5.82
C ARG A 714 -13.46 -53.09 5.63
N ASN A 715 -14.05 -52.13 6.36
CA ASN A 715 -15.46 -51.78 6.22
C ASN A 715 -15.79 -51.35 4.79
N LEU A 716 -14.94 -50.51 4.16
CA LEU A 716 -15.13 -50.08 2.77
C LEU A 716 -15.05 -51.25 1.78
N PHE A 717 -14.16 -52.20 2.02
CA PHE A 717 -14.04 -53.40 1.19
C PHE A 717 -15.27 -54.32 1.34
N GLU A 718 -15.71 -54.57 2.58
CA GLU A 718 -16.90 -55.39 2.87
C GLU A 718 -18.19 -54.77 2.33
N GLN A 719 -18.28 -53.44 2.30
CA GLN A 719 -19.38 -52.69 1.67
C GLN A 719 -19.31 -52.68 0.13
N GLY A 720 -18.23 -53.23 -0.46
CA GLY A 720 -18.04 -53.30 -1.90
C GLY A 720 -17.63 -51.98 -2.55
N GLU A 721 -17.23 -50.98 -1.77
CA GLU A 721 -16.86 -49.64 -2.23
C GLU A 721 -15.46 -49.61 -2.86
N ILE A 722 -14.53 -50.46 -2.42
CA ILE A 722 -13.15 -50.51 -2.92
C ILE A 722 -12.75 -51.92 -3.36
N THR A 723 -11.70 -52.03 -4.17
CA THR A 723 -11.17 -53.33 -4.62
C THR A 723 -10.24 -53.94 -3.56
N ARG A 724 -9.96 -55.25 -3.68
CA ARG A 724 -8.96 -55.93 -2.83
C ARG A 724 -7.56 -55.33 -3.01
N GLU A 725 -7.23 -54.91 -4.22
CA GLU A 725 -5.95 -54.28 -4.54
C GLU A 725 -5.79 -52.94 -3.79
N GLU A 726 -6.82 -52.09 -3.82
CA GLU A 726 -6.83 -50.83 -3.08
C GLU A 726 -6.75 -51.04 -1.57
N LEU A 727 -7.44 -52.05 -1.03
CA LEU A 727 -7.31 -52.44 0.37
C LEU A 727 -5.85 -52.80 0.72
N LEU A 728 -5.20 -53.63 -0.10
CA LEU A 728 -3.83 -54.08 0.15
C LEU A 728 -2.80 -52.95 -0.01
N SER A 729 -2.99 -52.06 -0.97
CA SER A 729 -2.06 -50.95 -1.24
C SER A 729 -2.11 -49.87 -0.16
N ASN A 730 -3.22 -49.74 0.56
CA ASN A 730 -3.42 -48.67 1.53
C ASN A 730 -3.33 -49.13 3.00
N CYS A 731 -3.26 -50.45 3.24
CA CYS A 731 -3.14 -51.02 4.57
C CYS A 731 -1.67 -50.96 5.07
N PRO A 732 -1.41 -50.56 6.32
CA PRO A 732 -0.06 -50.60 6.90
C PRO A 732 0.51 -52.04 6.92
N GLN A 733 1.79 -52.21 6.58
CA GLN A 733 2.46 -53.54 6.45
C GLN A 733 2.35 -54.43 7.70
N ALA A 734 2.19 -53.87 8.90
CA ALA A 734 2.07 -54.63 10.14
C ALA A 734 0.73 -55.40 10.29
N ALA A 735 -0.31 -55.02 9.54
CA ALA A 735 -1.65 -55.62 9.62
C ALA A 735 -1.92 -56.73 8.58
N PHE A 736 -0.92 -57.07 7.77
CA PHE A 736 -1.04 -58.03 6.66
C PHE A 736 -1.38 -59.46 7.13
N SER A 737 -0.97 -59.83 8.35
CA SER A 737 -1.18 -61.16 8.93
C SER A 737 -2.60 -61.40 9.46
N LEU A 738 -3.42 -60.35 9.61
CA LEU A 738 -4.80 -60.41 10.15
C LEU A 738 -5.89 -60.30 9.06
N LEU A 739 -5.47 -60.21 7.79
CA LEU A 739 -6.33 -60.10 6.60
C LEU A 739 -6.35 -61.37 5.73
N GLN A 740 -5.52 -62.36 6.06
CA GLN A 740 -5.70 -63.76 5.65
C GLN A 740 -6.66 -64.44 6.64
#